data_AF-A0A8J5P0Y1-F1
#
_entry.id   AF-A0A8J5P0Y1-F1
#
_cell.length_a   1.000
_cell.length_b   1.000
_cell.length_c   1.000
_cell.angle_alpha   90.00
_cell.angle_beta   90.00
_cell.angle_gamma   90.00
#
_symmetry.space_group_name_H-M   'P 1'
#
loop_
_entity.id
_entity.type
_entity.pdbx_description
1 polymer ?
#
loop_
_entity_poly.entity_id
_entity_poly.type
_entity_poly.pdbx_seq_one_letter_code
_entity_poly.pdbx_strand_id
1 'polypeptide(L)'
;MREFFFYVNLRQAFLLAPQYAKRISSRTVLFTSVPKECLDEDCIRSLFKGSAKKIWIAGDTKQLDKITQERDNVAMKLEKGEIKWIRLCNKEHIKYETKIDKEAEKTATSTSDPESGNLVTGWSHEDKRPTHRTGPFGLIGEKVDTIQWCREKLKALVPEAHSAQSNWRTGKYEKHPAFFVEFSTQYDAQVAFQTATHHRPLQLSPRFIGIKPNEVIWDSLRYSWWQVAIRRYVTYTAITGLVVFWALPVTIVGIIAQVDTIKSLPGLTWIQNTPQVILGAISGLLPSITLSILMSLVPVFIRTCARWSGCVSTSQAELFTQKAYFIFQVLQVFLVQTLSNSFISSLVTVLRNPNNVFGMLSTSIPTASNFYISFFIVQGLTVATSVLTQIFGFIMFALSSRFSNKTPRMMYYKWTALSTLSWGSLMPIYTNMAVISIIYSVIAPFLLFWSTISMGLFYLAYRYNVLYVADTDVDTRGLIYPQALKQLLFGVYVAEMCLVGMFIVSKAAGPAVLMIMFLALTILYHVSLVKALDPLLDTLPLFQFERDPIDQTQNRKSEDLQVQNGARATSEGAGKSSIAYKDVSTATGGDHNKAHFVCYWLRSRIFIDYAAVAQLVHHDLKDPEYPDDAKAHAYYPPSATSQAPYLWVPGDDSGISNNEVVDTGNITSISNKGCHLNRKNSIEWETDSPRPPDWREKIMY
;
A
#
# COMPACT_ATOMS: atom_id res chain seq x y z
N MET A 1 -11.64 17.54 19.04
CA MET A 1 -13.03 17.03 18.91
C MET A 1 -13.65 17.26 17.55
N ARG A 2 -13.89 18.53 17.15
CA ARG A 2 -14.65 18.87 15.93
C ARG A 2 -14.18 18.10 14.70
N GLU A 3 -12.88 18.13 14.45
CA GLU A 3 -12.27 17.46 13.31
C GLU A 3 -12.49 15.94 13.32
N PHE A 4 -12.45 15.33 14.51
CA PHE A 4 -12.64 13.90 14.65
C PHE A 4 -14.10 13.50 14.37
N PHE A 5 -15.07 14.23 14.91
CA PHE A 5 -16.50 13.99 14.62
C PHE A 5 -16.82 14.22 13.14
N PHE A 6 -16.33 15.32 12.56
CA PHE A 6 -16.46 15.60 11.14
C PHE A 6 -15.92 14.44 10.30
N TYR A 7 -14.71 13.97 10.63
CA TYR A 7 -14.08 12.87 9.91
C TYR A 7 -14.85 11.56 10.04
N VAL A 8 -15.32 11.21 11.25
CA VAL A 8 -16.12 10.01 11.48
C VAL A 8 -17.39 10.04 10.64
N ASN A 9 -18.11 11.16 10.65
CA ASN A 9 -19.33 11.33 9.85
C ASN A 9 -19.05 11.27 8.35
N LEU A 10 -17.98 11.92 7.88
CA LEU A 10 -17.57 11.91 6.48
C LEU A 10 -17.22 10.50 6.01
N ARG A 11 -16.47 9.78 6.84
CA ARG A 11 -16.13 8.38 6.58
C ARG A 11 -17.37 7.51 6.54
N GLN A 12 -18.29 7.67 7.48
CA GLN A 12 -19.54 6.90 7.49
C GLN A 12 -20.37 7.18 6.24
N ALA A 13 -20.57 8.46 5.88
CA ALA A 13 -21.27 8.84 4.66
C ALA A 13 -20.61 8.26 3.39
N PHE A 14 -19.28 8.24 3.34
CA PHE A 14 -18.55 7.63 2.22
C PHE A 14 -18.73 6.10 2.15
N LEU A 15 -18.70 5.42 3.30
CA LEU A 15 -18.85 3.95 3.37
C LEU A 15 -20.29 3.48 3.13
N LEU A 16 -21.27 4.36 3.33
CA LEU A 16 -22.69 4.15 3.07
C LEU A 16 -23.13 4.57 1.66
N ALA A 17 -22.28 5.32 0.95
CA ALA A 17 -22.56 5.73 -0.42
C ALA A 17 -22.91 4.51 -1.32
N PRO A 18 -23.91 4.63 -2.23
CA PRO A 18 -24.46 3.50 -2.97
C PRO A 18 -23.41 2.62 -3.65
N GLN A 19 -22.39 3.25 -4.24
CA GLN A 19 -21.34 2.54 -4.97
C GLN A 19 -20.44 1.73 -4.03
N TYR A 20 -20.16 2.24 -2.82
CA TYR A 20 -19.37 1.54 -1.83
C TYR A 20 -20.19 0.42 -1.18
N ALA A 21 -21.46 0.67 -0.87
CA ALA A 21 -22.37 -0.32 -0.32
C ALA A 21 -22.57 -1.56 -1.23
N LYS A 22 -22.55 -1.36 -2.57
CA LYS A 22 -22.66 -2.43 -3.57
C LYS A 22 -21.39 -3.25 -3.78
N ARG A 23 -20.23 -2.80 -3.28
CA ARG A 23 -18.98 -3.55 -3.41
C ARG A 23 -19.09 -4.95 -2.79
N ILE A 24 -18.30 -5.89 -3.31
CA ILE A 24 -18.22 -7.24 -2.71
C ILE A 24 -17.50 -7.16 -1.36
N SER A 25 -16.47 -6.31 -1.26
CA SER A 25 -15.70 -6.16 -0.02
C SER A 25 -16.51 -5.61 1.16
N SER A 26 -17.43 -4.67 0.92
CA SER A 26 -18.26 -4.06 1.96
C SER A 26 -19.33 -5.01 2.52
N ARG A 27 -19.74 -6.00 1.71
CA ARG A 27 -20.72 -7.04 2.06
C ARG A 27 -20.09 -8.35 2.53
N THR A 28 -18.76 -8.43 2.59
CA THR A 28 -18.04 -9.63 2.99
C THR A 28 -17.42 -9.50 4.37
N VAL A 29 -17.63 -10.51 5.21
CA VAL A 29 -17.02 -10.63 6.54
C VAL A 29 -16.09 -11.83 6.59
N LEU A 30 -14.86 -11.59 7.07
CA LEU A 30 -13.86 -12.60 7.38
C LEU A 30 -13.98 -13.00 8.86
N PHE A 31 -14.15 -14.29 9.10
CA PHE A 31 -14.09 -14.91 10.41
C PHE A 31 -12.80 -15.71 10.56
N THR A 32 -12.08 -15.52 11.67
CA THR A 32 -10.84 -16.25 11.96
C THR A 32 -10.97 -17.09 13.23
N SER A 33 -10.03 -18.00 13.47
CA SER A 33 -10.02 -18.88 14.64
C SER A 33 -11.27 -19.77 14.73
N VAL A 34 -11.68 -20.32 13.59
CA VAL A 34 -12.89 -21.13 13.46
C VAL A 34 -12.64 -22.55 14.01
N PRO A 35 -13.53 -23.08 14.88
CA PRO A 35 -13.46 -24.48 15.32
C PRO A 35 -13.58 -25.45 14.14
N LYS A 36 -12.86 -26.59 14.20
CA LYS A 36 -12.93 -27.62 13.14
C LYS A 36 -14.34 -28.14 12.90
N GLU A 37 -15.16 -28.18 13.95
CA GLU A 37 -16.57 -28.60 13.91
C GLU A 37 -17.44 -27.68 13.04
N CYS A 38 -17.11 -26.37 12.98
CA CYS A 38 -17.87 -25.38 12.21
C CYS A 38 -17.26 -25.10 10.82
N LEU A 39 -16.29 -25.91 10.39
CA LEU A 39 -15.52 -25.69 9.17
C LEU A 39 -16.15 -26.33 7.93
N ASP A 40 -17.48 -26.41 7.94
CA ASP A 40 -18.27 -26.98 6.87
C ASP A 40 -19.29 -25.98 6.33
N GLU A 41 -19.60 -26.08 5.05
CA GLU A 41 -20.45 -25.08 4.39
C GLU A 41 -21.86 -25.07 4.99
N ASP A 42 -22.43 -26.25 5.28
CA ASP A 42 -23.76 -26.38 5.88
C ASP A 42 -23.80 -25.80 7.30
N CYS A 43 -22.76 -26.05 8.10
CA CYS A 43 -22.66 -25.47 9.44
C CYS A 43 -22.59 -23.94 9.37
N ILE A 44 -21.80 -23.38 8.44
CA ILE A 44 -21.68 -21.92 8.26
C ILE A 44 -23.01 -21.34 7.77
N ARG A 45 -23.72 -22.00 6.85
CA ARG A 45 -25.05 -21.57 6.40
C ARG A 45 -26.07 -21.57 7.54
N SER A 46 -26.05 -22.61 8.39
CA SER A 46 -26.93 -22.71 9.55
C SER A 46 -26.72 -21.58 10.57
N LEU A 47 -25.48 -21.10 10.72
CA LEU A 47 -25.12 -20.01 11.63
C LEU A 47 -25.79 -18.69 11.24
N PHE A 48 -26.00 -18.44 9.95
CA PHE A 48 -26.52 -17.17 9.43
C PHE A 48 -27.95 -17.24 8.88
N LYS A 49 -28.69 -18.35 9.13
CA LYS A 49 -30.13 -18.51 8.85
C LYS A 49 -30.60 -18.00 7.46
N GLY A 50 -29.77 -18.13 6.43
CA GLY A 50 -30.10 -17.76 5.05
C GLY A 50 -29.67 -16.36 4.58
N SER A 51 -29.11 -15.50 5.44
CA SER A 51 -28.56 -14.20 5.01
C SER A 51 -27.22 -14.32 4.25
N ALA A 52 -26.56 -15.48 4.35
CA ALA A 52 -25.32 -15.78 3.65
C ALA A 52 -25.59 -16.09 2.17
N LYS A 53 -25.18 -15.18 1.29
CA LYS A 53 -25.27 -15.35 -0.16
C LYS A 53 -24.20 -16.31 -0.65
N LYS A 54 -22.96 -16.12 -0.22
CA LYS A 54 -21.82 -16.91 -0.66
C LYS A 54 -20.77 -17.11 0.43
N ILE A 55 -20.14 -18.27 0.43
CA ILE A 55 -19.16 -18.68 1.43
C ILE A 55 -17.88 -19.11 0.71
N TRP A 56 -16.74 -18.66 1.23
CA TRP A 56 -15.42 -19.11 0.79
C TRP A 56 -14.63 -19.61 2.00
N ILE A 57 -14.29 -20.89 2.01
CA ILE A 57 -13.47 -21.49 3.07
C ILE A 57 -12.00 -21.33 2.66
N ALA A 58 -11.17 -20.80 3.57
CA ALA A 58 -9.74 -20.70 3.32
C ALA A 58 -9.11 -22.10 3.40
N GLY A 59 -8.14 -22.38 2.54
CA GLY A 59 -7.50 -23.69 2.43
C GLY A 59 -6.00 -23.59 2.25
N ASP A 60 -5.30 -24.69 2.51
CA ASP A 60 -3.86 -24.78 2.24
C ASP A 60 -3.60 -24.70 0.74
N THR A 61 -2.68 -23.81 0.38
CA THR A 61 -2.31 -23.55 -1.02
C THR A 61 -0.86 -23.83 -1.30
N LYS A 62 -0.03 -24.24 -0.32
CA LYS A 62 1.43 -24.33 -0.49
C LYS A 62 1.90 -25.10 -1.72
N GLN A 63 1.32 -26.27 -1.97
CA GLN A 63 1.67 -27.08 -3.15
C GLN A 63 1.19 -26.41 -4.44
N LEU A 64 -0.01 -25.83 -4.43
CA LEU A 64 -0.59 -25.10 -5.54
C LEU A 64 0.22 -23.83 -5.87
N ASP A 65 0.60 -23.07 -4.85
CA ASP A 65 1.46 -21.89 -4.94
C ASP A 65 2.81 -22.25 -5.53
N LYS A 66 3.41 -23.37 -5.10
CA LYS A 66 4.68 -23.84 -5.65
C LYS A 66 4.57 -24.16 -7.14
N ILE A 67 3.57 -24.96 -7.55
CA ILE A 67 3.38 -25.36 -8.96
C ILE A 67 3.07 -24.14 -9.84
N THR A 68 2.20 -23.24 -9.37
CA THR A 68 1.83 -22.02 -10.12
C THR A 68 2.98 -21.03 -10.21
N GLN A 69 3.72 -20.81 -9.12
CA GLN A 69 4.94 -19.98 -9.14
C GLN A 69 6.01 -20.58 -10.05
N GLU A 70 6.21 -21.90 -10.04
CA GLU A 70 7.15 -22.56 -10.96
C GLU A 70 6.71 -22.37 -12.43
N ARG A 71 5.42 -22.58 -12.75
CA ARG A 71 4.86 -22.30 -14.07
C ARG A 71 5.11 -20.86 -14.51
N ASP A 72 4.81 -19.90 -13.64
CA ASP A 72 4.92 -18.47 -13.96
C ASP A 72 6.39 -18.04 -14.11
N ASN A 73 7.28 -18.56 -13.26
CA ASN A 73 8.72 -18.31 -13.37
C ASN A 73 9.32 -18.88 -14.67
N VAL A 74 8.91 -20.09 -15.07
CA VAL A 74 9.35 -20.70 -16.34
C VAL A 74 8.80 -19.92 -17.53
N ALA A 75 7.54 -19.50 -17.51
CA ALA A 75 6.95 -18.68 -18.56
C ALA A 75 7.65 -17.32 -18.70
N MET A 76 7.91 -16.63 -17.59
CA MET A 76 8.65 -15.36 -17.60
C MET A 76 10.12 -15.52 -18.02
N LYS A 77 10.69 -16.71 -17.79
CA LYS A 77 12.03 -17.08 -18.28
C LYS A 77 12.01 -17.35 -19.79
N LEU A 78 10.96 -17.98 -20.31
CA LEU A 78 10.74 -18.18 -21.75
C LEU A 78 10.63 -16.84 -22.47
N GLU A 79 9.78 -15.92 -21.98
CA GLU A 79 9.63 -14.57 -22.55
C GLU A 79 10.99 -13.84 -22.65
N LYS A 80 11.78 -13.85 -21.56
CA LYS A 80 13.12 -13.25 -21.55
C LYS A 80 14.08 -13.93 -22.53
N GLY A 81 13.96 -15.25 -22.69
CA GLY A 81 14.74 -16.05 -23.62
C GLY A 81 14.44 -15.70 -25.07
N GLU A 82 13.17 -15.73 -25.46
CA GLU A 82 12.69 -15.38 -26.80
C GLU A 82 13.04 -13.94 -27.17
N ILE A 83 12.86 -12.98 -26.27
CA ILE A 83 13.21 -11.58 -26.53
C ILE A 83 14.72 -11.41 -26.71
N LYS A 84 15.55 -12.09 -25.91
CA LYS A 84 17.00 -12.05 -26.06
C LYS A 84 17.41 -12.65 -27.41
N TRP A 85 16.71 -13.70 -27.83
CA TRP A 85 16.93 -14.37 -29.09
C TRP A 85 16.59 -13.46 -30.28
N ILE A 86 15.38 -12.91 -30.32
CA ILE A 86 14.92 -12.03 -31.39
C ILE A 86 15.79 -10.77 -31.51
N ARG A 87 16.21 -10.17 -30.38
CA ARG A 87 17.18 -9.05 -30.42
C ARG A 87 18.53 -9.44 -30.99
N LEU A 88 18.98 -10.67 -30.77
CA LEU A 88 20.25 -11.14 -31.31
C LEU A 88 20.16 -11.29 -32.82
N CYS A 89 19.09 -11.94 -33.30
CA CYS A 89 18.80 -12.08 -34.73
C CYS A 89 18.67 -10.71 -35.41
N ASN A 90 17.87 -9.80 -34.84
CA ASN A 90 17.70 -8.47 -35.40
C ASN A 90 19.02 -7.67 -35.43
N LYS A 91 19.88 -7.82 -34.42
CA LYS A 91 21.21 -7.18 -34.43
C LYS A 91 22.09 -7.69 -35.57
N GLU A 92 22.02 -8.98 -35.87
CA GLU A 92 22.78 -9.58 -36.98
C GLU A 92 22.18 -9.17 -38.33
N HIS A 93 20.84 -9.11 -38.41
CA HIS A 93 20.11 -8.56 -39.56
C HIS A 93 20.55 -7.12 -39.89
N ILE A 94 20.48 -6.21 -38.92
CA ILE A 94 20.89 -4.80 -39.11
C ILE A 94 22.36 -4.70 -39.56
N LYS A 95 23.25 -5.54 -39.00
CA LYS A 95 24.66 -5.56 -39.41
C LYS A 95 24.82 -6.03 -40.86
N TYR A 96 24.01 -6.97 -41.30
CA TYR A 96 24.02 -7.49 -42.65
C TYR A 96 23.47 -6.47 -43.65
N GLU A 97 22.31 -5.86 -43.35
CA GLU A 97 21.77 -4.73 -44.13
C GLU A 97 22.78 -3.59 -44.25
N THR A 98 23.42 -3.19 -43.14
CA THR A 98 24.45 -2.13 -43.17
C THR A 98 25.67 -2.54 -44.01
N LYS A 99 25.98 -3.83 -44.13
CA LYS A 99 27.07 -4.30 -45.01
C LYS A 99 26.65 -4.25 -46.48
N ILE A 100 25.43 -4.70 -46.79
CA ILE A 100 24.87 -4.61 -48.14
C ILE A 100 24.79 -3.15 -48.57
N ASP A 101 24.27 -2.26 -47.75
CA ASP A 101 24.14 -0.83 -48.07
C ASP A 101 25.52 -0.23 -48.37
N LYS A 102 26.55 -0.59 -47.58
CA LYS A 102 27.94 -0.17 -47.82
C LYS A 102 28.57 -0.78 -49.06
N GLU A 103 28.16 -1.99 -49.44
CA GLU A 103 28.61 -2.64 -50.67
C GLU A 103 27.92 -2.02 -51.88
N ALA A 104 26.60 -1.78 -51.83
CA ALA A 104 25.83 -1.10 -52.86
C ALA A 104 26.29 0.36 -53.08
N GLU A 105 26.64 1.09 -52.02
CA GLU A 105 27.20 2.45 -52.10
C GLU A 105 28.61 2.46 -52.71
N LYS A 106 29.41 1.40 -52.48
CA LYS A 106 30.69 1.20 -53.17
C LYS A 106 30.51 0.83 -54.64
N THR A 107 29.55 -0.03 -54.97
CA THR A 107 29.23 -0.41 -56.37
C THR A 107 28.64 0.77 -57.16
N ALA A 108 27.96 1.71 -56.51
CA ALA A 108 27.53 2.97 -57.13
C ALA A 108 28.69 3.92 -57.47
N THR A 109 29.89 3.69 -56.93
CA THR A 109 31.10 4.50 -57.17
C THR A 109 32.13 3.80 -58.08
N SER A 110 31.93 2.53 -58.43
CA SER A 110 32.80 1.79 -59.35
C SER A 110 32.00 0.86 -60.26
N THR A 111 31.98 1.16 -61.56
CA THR A 111 31.43 0.30 -62.62
C THR A 111 32.28 -0.95 -62.82
N SER A 112 31.79 -2.13 -62.43
CA SER A 112 31.96 -3.40 -63.16
C SER A 112 31.10 -4.53 -62.57
N ASP A 113 30.30 -5.10 -63.48
CA ASP A 113 29.63 -6.40 -63.60
C ASP A 113 28.97 -7.15 -62.42
N PRO A 114 27.71 -7.64 -62.61
CA PRO A 114 27.02 -8.50 -61.67
C PRO A 114 27.18 -9.98 -62.08
N GLU A 115 27.90 -10.78 -61.30
CA GLU A 115 27.82 -12.24 -61.40
C GLU A 115 27.67 -12.91 -60.04
N SER A 116 26.45 -13.44 -59.86
CA SER A 116 26.07 -14.66 -59.14
C SER A 116 26.59 -14.97 -57.73
N GLY A 117 25.63 -15.26 -56.84
CA GLY A 117 25.76 -16.45 -56.00
C GLY A 117 25.74 -16.24 -54.49
N ASN A 118 24.57 -15.90 -53.93
CA ASN A 118 23.91 -16.71 -52.90
C ASN A 118 22.71 -15.94 -52.35
N LEU A 119 21.53 -16.28 -52.87
CA LEU A 119 20.29 -16.12 -52.11
C LEU A 119 20.43 -17.01 -50.87
N VAL A 120 20.76 -16.40 -49.73
CA VAL A 120 20.91 -17.07 -48.44
C VAL A 120 19.53 -17.57 -48.01
N THR A 121 19.20 -18.77 -48.49
CA THR A 121 18.18 -19.65 -47.95
C THR A 121 18.71 -20.18 -46.61
N GLY A 122 17.99 -19.90 -45.51
CA GLY A 122 18.27 -20.49 -44.19
C GLY A 122 18.76 -19.51 -43.13
N TRP A 123 17.87 -18.65 -42.63
CA TRP A 123 18.14 -17.86 -41.41
C TRP A 123 17.73 -18.61 -40.14
N SER A 124 18.14 -19.87 -40.00
CA SER A 124 17.96 -20.64 -38.77
C SER A 124 19.26 -20.57 -37.95
N HIS A 125 19.45 -19.48 -37.20
CA HIS A 125 20.57 -19.35 -36.26
C HIS A 125 20.35 -20.18 -34.97
N GLU A 126 19.88 -21.41 -35.08
CA GLU A 126 19.53 -22.28 -33.95
C GLU A 126 20.71 -22.46 -32.97
N ASP A 127 21.94 -22.50 -33.48
CA ASP A 127 23.17 -22.69 -32.70
C ASP A 127 23.48 -21.55 -31.71
N LYS A 128 22.93 -20.35 -31.92
CA LYS A 128 23.17 -19.17 -31.08
C LYS A 128 22.07 -18.92 -30.04
N ARG A 129 21.11 -19.85 -29.90
CA ARG A 129 20.02 -19.72 -28.93
C ARG A 129 20.55 -19.58 -27.50
N PRO A 130 19.83 -18.83 -26.64
CA PRO A 130 20.26 -18.60 -25.27
C PRO A 130 20.27 -19.90 -24.47
N THR A 131 21.43 -20.28 -23.95
CA THR A 131 21.59 -21.47 -23.12
C THR A 131 21.70 -21.12 -21.64
N HIS A 132 21.26 -22.03 -20.77
CA HIS A 132 21.46 -21.94 -19.33
C HIS A 132 21.81 -23.31 -18.75
N ARG A 133 22.32 -23.34 -17.52
CA ARG A 133 22.54 -24.60 -16.78
C ARG A 133 21.39 -24.85 -15.81
N THR A 134 20.97 -26.10 -15.69
CA THR A 134 19.80 -26.51 -14.91
C THR A 134 19.97 -26.42 -13.39
N GLY A 135 21.22 -26.45 -12.89
CA GLY A 135 21.50 -26.41 -11.46
C GLY A 135 21.45 -25.02 -10.82
N PRO A 136 21.63 -24.94 -9.50
CA PRO A 136 21.49 -23.72 -8.74
C PRO A 136 22.47 -22.64 -9.22
N PHE A 137 21.98 -21.40 -9.27
CA PHE A 137 22.71 -20.21 -9.75
C PHE A 137 23.27 -20.31 -11.18
N GLY A 138 22.86 -21.32 -11.96
CA GLY A 138 23.35 -21.52 -13.34
C GLY A 138 24.82 -21.95 -13.42
N LEU A 139 25.42 -22.42 -12.33
CA LEU A 139 26.84 -22.80 -12.28
C LEU A 139 27.04 -24.31 -12.50
N ILE A 140 26.10 -25.13 -12.05
CA ILE A 140 26.19 -26.60 -12.03
C ILE A 140 25.09 -27.17 -12.94
N GLY A 141 25.33 -28.33 -13.55
CA GLY A 141 24.35 -29.05 -14.36
C GLY A 141 24.55 -28.92 -15.87
N GLU A 142 23.69 -29.61 -16.62
CA GLU A 142 23.74 -29.70 -18.08
C GLU A 142 23.39 -28.35 -18.74
N LYS A 143 24.10 -28.03 -19.82
CA LYS A 143 23.86 -26.82 -20.62
C LYS A 143 22.74 -27.13 -21.61
N VAL A 144 21.57 -26.56 -21.36
CA VAL A 144 20.37 -26.77 -22.18
C VAL A 144 19.97 -25.48 -22.89
N ASP A 145 19.33 -25.62 -24.06
CA ASP A 145 18.66 -24.50 -24.71
C ASP A 145 17.52 -24.02 -23.81
N THR A 146 17.52 -22.73 -23.47
CA THR A 146 16.54 -22.15 -22.56
C THR A 146 15.14 -22.15 -23.14
N ILE A 147 15.00 -21.94 -24.45
CA ILE A 147 13.69 -21.84 -25.11
C ILE A 147 13.04 -23.23 -25.13
N GLN A 148 13.74 -24.22 -25.69
CA GLN A 148 13.24 -25.59 -25.78
C GLN A 148 12.97 -26.21 -24.41
N TRP A 149 13.89 -26.03 -23.45
CA TRP A 149 13.71 -26.52 -22.08
C TRP A 149 12.47 -25.90 -21.41
N CYS A 150 12.27 -24.58 -21.57
CA CYS A 150 11.09 -23.90 -21.02
C CYS A 150 9.79 -24.41 -21.67
N ARG A 151 9.79 -24.63 -23.00
CA ARG A 151 8.63 -25.17 -23.74
C ARG A 151 8.25 -26.56 -23.24
N GLU A 152 9.20 -27.47 -23.14
CA GLU A 152 8.99 -28.83 -22.61
C GLU A 152 8.49 -28.80 -21.18
N LYS A 153 9.09 -27.93 -20.34
CA LYS A 153 8.69 -27.81 -18.95
C LYS A 153 7.29 -27.21 -18.79
N LEU A 154 6.92 -26.22 -19.61
CA LEU A 154 5.56 -25.64 -19.62
C LEU A 154 4.52 -26.65 -20.11
N LYS A 155 4.86 -27.48 -21.10
CA LYS A 155 3.98 -28.55 -21.58
C LYS A 155 3.57 -29.53 -20.47
N ALA A 156 4.44 -29.75 -19.47
CA ALA A 156 4.13 -30.52 -18.27
C ALA A 156 3.45 -29.68 -17.17
N LEU A 157 3.97 -28.47 -16.88
CA LEU A 157 3.50 -27.64 -15.76
C LEU A 157 2.12 -27.04 -15.96
N VAL A 158 1.73 -26.70 -17.20
CA VAL A 158 0.40 -26.13 -17.49
C VAL A 158 -0.73 -27.10 -17.13
N PRO A 159 -0.76 -28.36 -17.63
CA PRO A 159 -1.80 -29.31 -17.24
C PRO A 159 -1.70 -29.70 -15.76
N GLU A 160 -0.49 -29.81 -15.21
CA GLU A 160 -0.29 -30.06 -13.78
C GLU A 160 -0.93 -28.95 -12.93
N ALA A 161 -0.69 -27.68 -13.25
CA ALA A 161 -1.29 -26.54 -12.58
C ALA A 161 -2.83 -26.55 -12.71
N HIS A 162 -3.38 -26.82 -13.90
CA HIS A 162 -4.82 -26.93 -14.09
C HIS A 162 -5.44 -28.08 -13.28
N SER A 163 -4.76 -29.22 -13.18
CA SER A 163 -5.19 -30.35 -12.36
C SER A 163 -5.14 -30.02 -10.87
N ALA A 164 -4.10 -29.34 -10.40
CA ALA A 164 -3.98 -28.90 -9.01
C ALA A 164 -5.04 -27.85 -8.65
N GLN A 165 -5.31 -26.90 -9.55
CA GLN A 165 -6.36 -25.89 -9.38
C GLN A 165 -7.76 -26.50 -9.35
N SER A 166 -8.06 -27.46 -10.23
CA SER A 166 -9.34 -28.15 -10.22
C SER A 166 -9.52 -29.00 -8.97
N ASN A 167 -8.50 -29.75 -8.55
CA ASN A 167 -8.50 -30.47 -7.28
C ASN A 167 -8.79 -29.54 -6.09
N TRP A 168 -8.14 -28.38 -6.04
CA TRP A 168 -8.39 -27.38 -5.01
C TRP A 168 -9.83 -26.85 -5.06
N ARG A 169 -10.35 -26.51 -6.25
CA ARG A 169 -11.74 -26.03 -6.42
C ARG A 169 -12.79 -27.08 -6.03
N THR A 170 -12.49 -28.37 -6.16
CA THR A 170 -13.36 -29.47 -5.68
C THR A 170 -13.36 -29.66 -4.17
N GLY A 171 -12.59 -28.87 -3.41
CA GLY A 171 -12.53 -28.95 -1.95
C GLY A 171 -11.56 -30.00 -1.39
N LYS A 172 -10.70 -30.60 -2.24
CA LYS A 172 -9.69 -31.59 -1.83
C LYS A 172 -8.44 -30.90 -1.26
N TYR A 173 -8.59 -30.12 -0.20
CA TYR A 173 -7.49 -29.44 0.48
C TYR A 173 -7.67 -29.43 2.00
N GLU A 174 -6.58 -29.21 2.73
CA GLU A 174 -6.65 -28.99 4.18
C GLU A 174 -7.25 -27.61 4.45
N LYS A 175 -8.44 -27.57 5.04
CA LYS A 175 -9.15 -26.33 5.36
C LYS A 175 -8.44 -25.59 6.51
N HIS A 176 -8.24 -24.28 6.35
CA HIS A 176 -7.72 -23.39 7.38
C HIS A 176 -8.83 -22.94 8.33
N PRO A 177 -8.52 -22.52 9.58
CA PRO A 177 -9.52 -22.06 10.56
C PRO A 177 -10.03 -20.64 10.25
N ALA A 178 -10.37 -20.36 8.99
CA ALA A 178 -10.88 -19.08 8.53
C ALA A 178 -11.83 -19.25 7.33
N PHE A 179 -12.85 -18.40 7.24
CA PHE A 179 -13.76 -18.34 6.10
C PHE A 179 -14.26 -16.91 5.86
N PHE A 180 -14.68 -16.65 4.63
CA PHE A 180 -15.33 -15.42 4.20
C PHE A 180 -16.81 -15.69 3.90
N VAL A 181 -17.68 -14.77 4.28
CA VAL A 181 -19.11 -14.82 3.94
C VAL A 181 -19.53 -13.50 3.30
N GLU A 182 -20.03 -13.56 2.07
CA GLU A 182 -20.75 -12.46 1.42
C GLU A 182 -22.22 -12.51 1.81
N PHE A 183 -22.74 -11.37 2.23
CA PHE A 183 -24.15 -11.16 2.53
C PHE A 183 -24.86 -10.45 1.38
N SER A 184 -26.19 -10.54 1.33
CA SER A 184 -27.04 -9.82 0.38
C SER A 184 -26.85 -8.32 0.47
N THR A 185 -26.93 -7.79 1.69
CA THR A 185 -26.89 -6.37 2.01
C THR A 185 -25.68 -6.03 2.87
N GLN A 186 -25.25 -4.76 2.85
CA GLN A 186 -24.19 -4.28 3.74
C GLN A 186 -24.67 -4.26 5.20
N TYR A 187 -25.97 -4.04 5.41
CA TYR A 187 -26.61 -4.10 6.72
C TYR A 187 -26.39 -5.47 7.39
N ASP A 188 -26.73 -6.56 6.69
CA ASP A 188 -26.57 -7.94 7.18
C ASP A 188 -25.10 -8.26 7.52
N ALA A 189 -24.17 -7.79 6.69
CA ALA A 189 -22.74 -7.95 6.93
C ALA A 189 -22.28 -7.23 8.21
N GLN A 190 -22.78 -6.01 8.47
CA GLN A 190 -22.46 -5.27 9.69
C GLN A 190 -23.07 -5.93 10.93
N VAL A 191 -24.30 -6.45 10.84
CA VAL A 191 -24.94 -7.21 11.92
C VAL A 191 -24.11 -8.46 12.25
N ALA A 192 -23.69 -9.22 11.25
CA ALA A 192 -22.84 -10.41 11.44
C ALA A 192 -21.45 -10.06 12.03
N PHE A 193 -20.88 -8.93 11.64
CA PHE A 193 -19.62 -8.42 12.17
C PHE A 193 -19.70 -8.02 13.64
N GLN A 194 -20.83 -7.45 14.08
CA GLN A 194 -21.03 -6.96 15.45
C GLN A 194 -21.49 -8.05 16.42
N THR A 195 -22.37 -8.97 15.96
CA THR A 195 -23.03 -9.97 16.82
C THR A 195 -22.08 -11.07 17.29
N ALA A 196 -21.97 -11.36 18.59
CA ALA A 196 -21.15 -12.47 19.06
C ALA A 196 -21.61 -13.82 18.47
N THR A 197 -20.73 -14.52 17.76
CA THR A 197 -21.07 -15.74 17.01
C THR A 197 -20.88 -17.02 17.81
N HIS A 198 -20.00 -17.02 18.82
CA HIS A 198 -19.66 -18.23 19.58
C HIS A 198 -19.57 -17.93 21.08
N HIS A 199 -19.93 -18.93 21.90
CA HIS A 199 -19.94 -18.82 23.37
C HIS A 199 -18.52 -18.89 23.98
N ARG A 200 -17.59 -19.63 23.37
CA ARG A 200 -16.18 -19.70 23.81
C ARG A 200 -15.41 -18.46 23.37
N PRO A 201 -14.56 -17.90 24.24
CA PRO A 201 -13.74 -16.74 23.90
C PRO A 201 -12.74 -17.09 22.79
N LEU A 202 -12.39 -16.10 21.97
CA LEU A 202 -11.36 -16.19 20.92
C LEU A 202 -11.66 -17.20 19.79
N GLN A 203 -12.84 -17.83 19.79
CA GLN A 203 -13.34 -18.61 18.67
C GLN A 203 -14.22 -17.73 17.77
N LEU A 204 -14.10 -17.91 16.46
CA LEU A 204 -14.75 -17.04 15.47
C LEU A 204 -14.42 -15.54 15.68
N SER A 205 -13.25 -15.26 16.27
CA SER A 205 -12.76 -13.94 16.63
C SER A 205 -11.22 -13.92 16.53
N PRO A 206 -10.59 -12.83 16.04
CA PRO A 206 -11.21 -11.60 15.55
C PRO A 206 -11.94 -11.75 14.21
N ARG A 207 -12.83 -10.79 13.94
CA ARG A 207 -13.60 -10.69 12.70
C ARG A 207 -13.21 -9.43 11.97
N PHE A 208 -13.37 -9.42 10.66
CA PHE A 208 -13.01 -8.26 9.85
C PHE A 208 -13.99 -8.08 8.70
N ILE A 209 -14.36 -6.84 8.42
CA ILE A 209 -15.24 -6.46 7.31
C ILE A 209 -14.49 -5.54 6.35
N GLY A 210 -14.88 -5.48 5.08
CA GLY A 210 -14.33 -4.51 4.14
C GLY A 210 -12.90 -4.81 3.67
N ILE A 211 -12.47 -6.07 3.73
CA ILE A 211 -11.16 -6.49 3.21
C ILE A 211 -11.30 -6.76 1.72
N LYS A 212 -10.50 -6.11 0.88
CA LYS A 212 -10.45 -6.40 -0.55
C LYS A 212 -9.70 -7.72 -0.80
N PRO A 213 -10.12 -8.54 -1.77
CA PRO A 213 -9.43 -9.77 -2.17
C PRO A 213 -7.92 -9.64 -2.32
N ASN A 214 -7.45 -8.59 -3.01
CA ASN A 214 -6.03 -8.38 -3.28
C ASN A 214 -5.22 -8.00 -2.04
N GLU A 215 -5.89 -7.60 -0.95
CA GLU A 215 -5.25 -7.22 0.31
C GLU A 215 -5.13 -8.39 1.30
N VAL A 216 -5.74 -9.54 1.01
CA VAL A 216 -5.73 -10.70 1.91
C VAL A 216 -4.33 -11.32 1.97
N ILE A 217 -3.81 -11.48 3.18
CA ILE A 217 -2.56 -12.20 3.45
C ILE A 217 -2.92 -13.66 3.77
N TRP A 218 -2.93 -14.50 2.73
CA TRP A 218 -3.37 -15.90 2.83
C TRP A 218 -2.57 -16.73 3.84
N ASP A 219 -1.26 -16.52 3.92
CA ASP A 219 -0.39 -17.20 4.90
C ASP A 219 -0.82 -16.97 6.36
N SER A 220 -1.40 -15.80 6.65
CA SER A 220 -1.87 -15.45 8.00
C SER A 220 -3.11 -16.23 8.41
N LEU A 221 -3.94 -16.65 7.45
CA LEU A 221 -5.20 -17.38 7.72
C LEU A 221 -4.97 -18.81 8.21
N ARG A 222 -3.76 -19.35 8.02
CA ARG A 222 -3.36 -20.68 8.48
C ARG A 222 -3.19 -20.77 10.00
N TYR A 223 -2.87 -19.66 10.65
CA TYR A 223 -2.51 -19.67 12.07
C TYR A 223 -3.73 -19.76 12.97
N SER A 224 -3.60 -20.53 14.06
CA SER A 224 -4.56 -20.51 15.15
C SER A 224 -4.35 -19.30 16.07
N TRP A 225 -5.37 -18.95 16.84
CA TRP A 225 -5.34 -17.76 17.71
C TRP A 225 -4.13 -17.71 18.67
N TRP A 226 -3.72 -18.84 19.27
CA TRP A 226 -2.55 -18.91 20.15
C TRP A 226 -1.23 -18.65 19.41
N GLN A 227 -1.09 -19.18 18.19
CA GLN A 227 0.09 -18.95 17.37
C GLN A 227 0.20 -17.48 16.96
N VAL A 228 -0.93 -16.84 16.62
CA VAL A 228 -1.00 -15.40 16.35
C VAL A 228 -0.60 -14.61 17.60
N ALA A 229 -1.10 -14.98 18.78
CA ALA A 229 -0.75 -14.32 20.03
C ALA A 229 0.76 -14.36 20.32
N ILE A 230 1.39 -15.54 20.24
CA ILE A 230 2.84 -15.70 20.45
C ILE A 230 3.63 -14.87 19.44
N ARG A 231 3.31 -14.96 18.14
CA ARG A 231 3.97 -14.19 17.08
C ARG A 231 3.87 -12.69 17.34
N ARG A 232 2.70 -12.22 17.77
CA ARG A 232 2.47 -10.82 18.09
C ARG A 232 3.32 -10.33 19.27
N TYR A 233 3.46 -11.13 20.32
CA TYR A 233 4.40 -10.81 21.42
C TYR A 233 5.85 -10.77 20.95
N VAL A 234 6.30 -11.76 20.16
CA VAL A 234 7.66 -11.76 19.61
C VAL A 234 7.90 -10.54 18.72
N THR A 235 6.93 -10.16 17.88
CA THR A 235 6.99 -8.94 17.07
C THR A 235 7.10 -7.69 17.94
N TYR A 236 6.32 -7.58 19.02
CA TYR A 236 6.42 -6.44 19.94
C TYR A 236 7.78 -6.36 20.63
N THR A 237 8.34 -7.49 21.06
CA THR A 237 9.69 -7.54 21.62
C THR A 237 10.74 -7.15 20.57
N ALA A 238 10.62 -7.64 19.33
CA ALA A 238 11.54 -7.31 18.24
C ALA A 238 11.49 -5.82 17.88
N ILE A 239 10.30 -5.21 17.81
CA ILE A 239 10.14 -3.77 17.55
C ILE A 239 10.67 -2.95 18.72
N THR A 240 10.44 -3.38 19.96
CA THR A 240 10.98 -2.68 21.13
C THR A 240 12.50 -2.72 21.12
N GLY A 241 13.10 -3.87 20.82
CA GLY A 241 14.54 -4.01 20.63
C GLY A 241 15.07 -3.13 19.51
N LEU A 242 14.39 -3.12 18.35
CA LEU A 242 14.73 -2.22 17.24
C LEU A 242 14.76 -0.77 17.69
N VAL A 243 13.72 -0.29 18.38
CA VAL A 243 13.61 1.10 18.83
C VAL A 243 14.70 1.44 19.85
N VAL A 244 14.99 0.58 20.83
CA VAL A 244 15.99 0.86 21.86
C VAL A 244 17.41 0.86 21.29
N PHE A 245 17.72 -0.10 20.41
CA PHE A 245 19.07 -0.28 19.88
C PHE A 245 19.34 0.45 18.56
N TRP A 246 18.37 1.17 17.99
CA TRP A 246 18.52 1.82 16.68
C TRP A 246 19.64 2.87 16.61
N ALA A 247 19.95 3.52 17.73
CA ALA A 247 21.06 4.47 17.79
C ALA A 247 22.40 3.81 17.42
N LEU A 248 22.58 2.52 17.71
CA LEU A 248 23.82 1.79 17.41
C LEU A 248 24.06 1.61 15.90
N PRO A 249 23.11 1.10 15.08
CA PRO A 249 23.24 1.12 13.63
C PRO A 249 23.51 2.50 13.05
N VAL A 250 22.83 3.54 13.56
CA VAL A 250 22.99 4.92 13.08
C VAL A 250 24.41 5.43 13.34
N THR A 251 24.98 5.21 14.54
CA THR A 251 26.35 5.63 14.84
C THR A 251 27.38 4.83 14.06
N ILE A 252 27.20 3.51 13.93
CA ILE A 252 28.09 2.65 13.15
C ILE A 252 28.12 3.08 11.69
N VAL A 253 26.95 3.26 11.06
CA VAL A 253 26.87 3.72 9.66
C VAL A 253 27.40 5.13 9.52
N GLY A 254 27.15 6.02 10.48
CA GLY A 254 27.72 7.37 10.50
C GLY A 254 29.24 7.38 10.51
N ILE A 255 29.88 6.51 11.31
CA ILE A 255 31.34 6.37 11.37
C ILE A 255 31.87 5.73 10.07
N ILE A 256 31.25 4.64 9.58
CA ILE A 256 31.68 3.97 8.35
C ILE A 256 31.57 4.90 7.13
N ALA A 257 30.55 5.75 7.09
CA ALA A 257 30.34 6.72 6.01
C ALA A 257 31.31 7.91 6.07
N GLN A 258 32.08 8.06 7.16
CA GLN A 258 33.09 9.10 7.27
C GLN A 258 34.29 8.76 6.37
N VAL A 259 34.69 9.73 5.56
CA VAL A 259 35.74 9.54 4.55
C VAL A 259 37.10 9.20 5.18
N ASP A 260 37.38 9.67 6.39
CA ASP A 260 38.63 9.37 7.09
C ASP A 260 38.71 7.89 7.53
N THR A 261 37.59 7.30 7.92
CA THR A 261 37.50 5.87 8.21
C THR A 261 37.64 5.05 6.93
N ILE A 262 37.05 5.49 5.82
CA ILE A 262 37.16 4.82 4.52
C ILE A 262 38.61 4.81 4.00
N LYS A 263 39.36 5.90 4.20
CA LYS A 263 40.79 5.98 3.84
C LYS A 263 41.66 4.97 4.60
N SER A 264 41.22 4.54 5.78
CA SER A 264 41.96 3.58 6.62
C SER A 264 41.71 2.10 6.24
N LEU A 265 40.75 1.82 5.36
CA LEU A 265 40.44 0.46 4.92
C LEU A 265 41.42 -0.03 3.83
N PRO A 266 41.95 -1.27 3.94
CA PRO A 266 42.86 -1.81 2.94
C PRO A 266 42.16 -1.94 1.58
N GLY A 267 42.74 -1.34 0.54
CA GLY A 267 42.22 -1.37 -0.84
C GLY A 267 41.51 -0.09 -1.33
N LEU A 268 41.19 0.86 -0.44
CA LEU A 268 40.56 2.15 -0.79
C LEU A 268 41.50 3.36 -0.66
N THR A 269 42.82 3.14 -0.54
CA THR A 269 43.84 4.20 -0.45
C THR A 269 43.90 5.10 -1.69
N TRP A 270 43.39 4.65 -2.85
CA TRP A 270 43.27 5.46 -4.08
C TRP A 270 42.40 6.71 -3.89
N ILE A 271 41.49 6.72 -2.91
CA ILE A 271 40.64 7.87 -2.59
C ILE A 271 41.48 9.06 -2.12
N GLN A 272 42.68 8.84 -1.58
CA GLN A 272 43.60 9.91 -1.19
C GLN A 272 44.09 10.75 -2.38
N ASN A 273 44.10 10.18 -3.59
CA ASN A 273 44.58 10.85 -4.81
C ASN A 273 43.46 11.63 -5.53
N THR A 274 42.26 11.71 -4.95
CA THR A 274 41.10 12.37 -5.57
C THR A 274 41.09 13.87 -5.24
N PRO A 275 40.70 14.75 -6.19
CA PRO A 275 40.61 16.19 -5.95
C PRO A 275 39.83 16.55 -4.67
N GLN A 276 40.33 17.51 -3.90
CA GLN A 276 39.79 17.90 -2.60
C GLN A 276 38.31 18.33 -2.65
N VAL A 277 37.87 18.88 -3.79
CA VAL A 277 36.46 19.24 -4.03
C VAL A 277 35.55 18.02 -4.09
N ILE A 278 35.97 16.96 -4.79
CA ILE A 278 35.22 15.70 -4.91
C ILE A 278 35.22 14.96 -3.58
N LEU A 279 36.34 14.97 -2.87
CA LEU A 279 36.48 14.36 -1.56
C LEU A 279 35.60 15.07 -0.51
N GLY A 280 35.51 16.40 -0.59
CA GLY A 280 34.57 17.21 0.18
C GLY A 280 33.10 16.88 -0.13
N ALA A 281 32.74 16.78 -1.42
CA ALA A 281 31.39 16.41 -1.84
C ALA A 281 30.99 15.01 -1.35
N ILE A 282 31.87 14.02 -1.48
CA ILE A 282 31.64 12.66 -0.98
C ILE A 282 31.51 12.67 0.55
N SER A 283 32.34 13.44 1.27
CA SER A 283 32.29 13.51 2.73
C SER A 283 30.98 14.08 3.28
N GLY A 284 30.35 15.01 2.57
CA GLY A 284 29.04 15.56 2.96
C GLY A 284 27.86 14.70 2.50
N LEU A 285 27.91 14.16 1.27
CA LEU A 285 26.79 13.45 0.66
C LEU A 285 26.70 11.99 1.11
N LEU A 286 27.83 11.29 1.29
CA LEU A 286 27.83 9.86 1.60
C LEU A 286 27.18 9.55 2.96
N PRO A 287 27.48 10.26 4.07
CA PRO A 287 26.77 10.05 5.33
C PRO A 287 25.27 10.36 5.20
N SER A 288 24.91 11.44 4.51
CA SER A 288 23.50 11.82 4.34
C SER A 288 22.70 10.76 3.55
N ILE A 289 23.26 10.25 2.46
CA ILE A 289 22.63 9.22 1.62
C ILE A 289 22.55 7.89 2.37
N THR A 290 23.63 7.46 3.02
CA THR A 290 23.66 6.19 3.76
C THR A 290 22.71 6.20 4.96
N LEU A 291 22.66 7.30 5.71
CA LEU A 291 21.70 7.49 6.79
C LEU A 291 20.26 7.54 6.27
N SER A 292 20.01 8.19 5.13
CA SER A 292 18.68 8.22 4.52
C SER A 292 18.21 6.82 4.09
N ILE A 293 19.11 6.01 3.50
CA ILE A 293 18.83 4.61 3.16
C ILE A 293 18.55 3.81 4.43
N LEU A 294 19.37 3.97 5.47
CA LEU A 294 19.17 3.30 6.76
C LEU A 294 17.82 3.63 7.38
N MET A 295 17.41 4.91 7.38
CA MET A 295 16.10 5.34 7.88
C MET A 295 14.94 4.81 7.04
N SER A 296 15.10 4.72 5.71
CA SER A 296 14.09 4.15 4.81
C SER A 296 13.83 2.65 5.06
N LEU A 297 14.80 1.94 5.62
CA LEU A 297 14.70 0.51 5.93
C LEU A 297 13.79 0.21 7.13
N VAL A 298 13.68 1.15 8.09
CA VAL A 298 12.90 0.98 9.32
C VAL A 298 11.43 0.63 9.05
N PRO A 299 10.64 1.44 8.31
CA PRO A 299 9.24 1.10 8.04
C PRO A 299 9.10 -0.19 7.21
N VAL A 300 10.07 -0.52 6.36
CA VAL A 300 10.08 -1.78 5.60
C VAL A 300 10.23 -2.99 6.53
N PHE A 301 11.16 -2.91 7.50
CA PHE A 301 11.33 -3.94 8.51
C PHE A 301 10.08 -4.09 9.39
N ILE A 302 9.51 -2.98 9.87
CA ILE A 302 8.30 -2.99 10.69
C ILE A 302 7.12 -3.61 9.91
N ARG A 303 6.96 -3.29 8.62
CA ARG A 303 5.92 -3.86 7.76
C ARG A 303 6.08 -5.37 7.60
N THR A 304 7.31 -5.85 7.42
CA THR A 304 7.60 -7.29 7.37
C THR A 304 7.25 -7.96 8.70
N CYS A 305 7.61 -7.33 9.82
CA CYS A 305 7.22 -7.80 11.16
C CYS A 305 5.69 -7.81 11.37
N ALA A 306 4.97 -6.83 10.79
CA ALA A 306 3.51 -6.76 10.83
C ALA A 306 2.88 -7.93 10.08
N ARG A 307 3.39 -8.28 8.89
CA ARG A 307 2.94 -9.48 8.15
C ARG A 307 3.21 -10.76 8.95
N TRP A 308 4.40 -10.87 9.55
CA TRP A 308 4.76 -12.04 10.38
C TRP A 308 3.97 -12.16 11.69
N SER A 309 3.47 -11.03 12.23
CA SER A 309 2.65 -11.01 13.45
C SER A 309 1.28 -11.67 13.31
N GLY A 310 0.85 -12.00 12.08
CA GLY A 310 -0.46 -12.58 11.80
C GLY A 310 -1.54 -11.56 11.43
N CYS A 311 -1.16 -10.39 10.90
CA CYS A 311 -2.13 -9.47 10.27
C CYS A 311 -2.79 -10.15 9.07
N VAL A 312 -4.12 -10.14 8.99
CA VAL A 312 -4.88 -10.85 7.95
C VAL A 312 -4.96 -10.08 6.63
N SER A 313 -4.75 -8.76 6.67
CA SER A 313 -4.76 -7.91 5.49
C SER A 313 -3.56 -6.96 5.45
N THR A 314 -3.19 -6.54 4.24
CA THR A 314 -2.15 -5.51 4.02
C THR A 314 -2.57 -4.17 4.62
N SER A 315 -3.85 -3.82 4.59
CA SER A 315 -4.41 -2.62 5.24
C SER A 315 -4.20 -2.63 6.76
N GLN A 316 -4.37 -3.78 7.43
CA GLN A 316 -4.04 -3.90 8.86
C GLN A 316 -2.53 -3.80 9.11
N ALA A 317 -1.73 -4.39 8.22
CA ALA A 317 -0.27 -4.30 8.33
C ALA A 317 0.21 -2.83 8.19
N GLU A 318 -0.40 -2.01 7.33
CA GLU A 318 -0.12 -0.58 7.24
C GLU A 318 -0.52 0.19 8.51
N LEU A 319 -1.70 -0.07 9.08
CA LEU A 319 -2.14 0.54 10.34
C LEU A 319 -1.24 0.14 11.52
N PHE A 320 -0.82 -1.12 11.57
CA PHE A 320 0.16 -1.59 12.55
C PHE A 320 1.50 -0.88 12.37
N THR A 321 1.97 -0.76 11.13
CA THR A 321 3.22 -0.09 10.79
C THR A 321 3.16 1.38 11.19
N GLN A 322 2.05 2.07 10.96
CA GLN A 322 1.86 3.46 11.41
C GLN A 322 2.01 3.59 12.93
N LYS A 323 1.39 2.71 13.71
CA LYS A 323 1.46 2.74 15.18
C LYS A 323 2.89 2.55 15.68
N ALA A 324 3.56 1.50 15.19
CA ALA A 324 4.93 1.17 15.60
C ALA A 324 5.95 2.22 15.11
N TYR A 325 5.82 2.68 13.87
CA TYR A 325 6.71 3.68 13.29
C TYR A 325 6.52 5.07 13.91
N PHE A 326 5.30 5.42 14.35
CA PHE A 326 5.09 6.64 15.15
C PHE A 326 5.84 6.59 16.48
N ILE A 327 5.80 5.48 17.20
CA ILE A 327 6.57 5.30 18.44
C ILE A 327 8.06 5.45 18.16
N PHE A 328 8.55 4.84 17.06
CA PHE A 328 9.92 5.01 16.62
C PHE A 328 10.27 6.48 16.33
N GLN A 329 9.44 7.21 15.58
CA GLN A 329 9.64 8.62 15.26
C GLN A 329 9.71 9.49 16.53
N VAL A 330 8.78 9.30 17.46
CA VAL A 330 8.77 10.02 18.73
C VAL A 330 10.02 9.73 19.57
N LEU A 331 10.38 8.45 19.73
CA LEU A 331 11.48 8.08 20.61
C LEU A 331 12.84 8.43 19.99
N GLN A 332 13.07 8.07 18.72
CA GLN A 332 14.38 8.24 18.07
C GLN A 332 14.54 9.62 17.41
N VAL A 333 13.54 10.14 16.72
CA VAL A 333 13.69 11.41 15.98
C VAL A 333 13.40 12.62 16.88
N PHE A 334 12.49 12.49 17.85
CA PHE A 334 12.19 13.56 18.79
C PHE A 334 12.98 13.45 20.11
N LEU A 335 12.73 12.43 20.95
CA LEU A 335 13.32 12.38 22.29
C LEU A 335 14.85 12.25 22.28
N VAL A 336 15.42 11.33 21.50
CA VAL A 336 16.88 11.15 21.45
C VAL A 336 17.58 12.41 20.97
N GLN A 337 17.06 13.06 19.91
CA GLN A 337 17.62 14.30 19.39
C GLN A 337 17.54 15.45 20.41
N THR A 338 16.44 15.53 21.15
CA THR A 338 16.25 16.56 22.19
C THR A 338 17.16 16.34 23.39
N LEU A 339 17.44 15.09 23.74
CA LEU A 339 18.23 14.77 24.93
C LEU A 339 19.75 14.83 24.70
N SER A 340 20.23 14.70 23.45
CA SER A 340 21.59 14.92 22.88
C SER A 340 22.82 14.35 23.62
N ASN A 341 22.83 14.24 24.94
CA ASN A 341 23.81 13.52 25.75
C ASN A 341 23.49 12.03 25.75
N SER A 342 23.96 11.30 24.72
CA SER A 342 23.95 9.84 24.60
C SER A 342 22.77 9.13 25.27
N PHE A 343 21.74 8.78 24.49
CA PHE A 343 20.50 8.12 24.95
C PHE A 343 20.72 7.03 26.01
N ILE A 344 21.76 6.21 25.91
CA ILE A 344 22.08 5.17 26.90
C ILE A 344 22.37 5.76 28.28
N SER A 345 23.16 6.84 28.36
CA SER A 345 23.45 7.55 29.62
C SER A 345 22.19 8.18 30.20
N SER A 346 21.36 8.79 29.35
CA SER A 346 20.08 9.36 29.76
C SER A 346 19.08 8.29 30.23
N LEU A 347 18.95 7.17 29.52
CA LEU A 347 18.07 6.05 29.87
C LEU A 347 18.51 5.36 31.17
N VAL A 348 19.81 5.14 31.36
CA VAL A 348 20.37 4.60 32.61
C VAL A 348 20.11 5.59 33.76
N THR A 349 20.21 6.89 33.52
CA THR A 349 19.92 7.91 34.54
C THR A 349 18.43 7.97 34.90
N VAL A 350 17.55 7.80 33.91
CA VAL A 350 16.08 7.73 34.11
C VAL A 350 15.66 6.44 34.83
N LEU A 351 16.22 5.29 34.45
CA LEU A 351 15.95 4.00 35.10
C LEU A 351 16.44 3.97 36.55
N ARG A 352 17.58 4.62 36.84
CA ARG A 352 18.12 4.71 38.19
C ARG A 352 17.42 5.76 39.05
N ASN A 353 16.96 6.87 38.45
CA ASN A 353 16.32 7.98 39.15
C ASN A 353 15.10 8.52 38.38
N PRO A 354 13.92 7.88 38.50
CA PRO A 354 12.70 8.31 37.81
C PRO A 354 12.24 9.72 38.21
N ASN A 355 12.61 10.19 39.40
CA ASN A 355 12.26 11.53 39.88
C ASN A 355 12.94 12.66 39.08
N ASN A 356 14.08 12.40 38.42
CA ASN A 356 14.82 13.43 37.68
C ASN A 356 14.35 13.61 36.23
N VAL A 357 13.40 12.77 35.76
CA VAL A 357 12.87 12.82 34.38
C VAL A 357 12.28 14.19 34.07
N PHE A 358 11.48 14.73 34.99
CA PHE A 358 10.84 16.04 34.82
C PHE A 358 11.85 17.18 34.76
N GLY A 359 12.91 17.11 35.58
CA GLY A 359 14.01 18.08 35.55
C GLY A 359 14.75 18.04 34.21
N MET A 360 15.13 16.85 33.73
CA MET A 360 15.82 16.69 32.45
C MET A 360 14.99 17.17 31.26
N LEU A 361 13.70 16.82 31.20
CA LEU A 361 12.81 17.30 30.15
C LEU A 361 12.70 18.82 30.15
N SER A 362 12.55 19.42 31.34
CA SER A 362 12.39 20.87 31.50
C SER A 362 13.60 21.69 31.06
N THR A 363 14.80 21.12 31.11
CA THR A 363 16.02 21.79 30.66
C THR A 363 16.32 21.50 29.20
N SER A 364 16.18 20.24 28.76
CA SER A 364 16.61 19.82 27.42
C SER A 364 15.62 20.24 26.33
N ILE A 365 14.31 20.15 26.57
CA ILE A 365 13.29 20.50 25.56
C ILE A 365 13.44 21.97 25.14
N PRO A 366 13.47 22.98 26.04
CA PRO A 366 13.61 24.37 25.61
C PRO A 366 14.92 24.65 24.87
N THR A 367 16.04 24.05 25.31
CA THR A 367 17.35 24.27 24.66
C THR A 367 17.41 23.74 23.23
N ALA A 368 16.62 22.71 22.90
CA ALA A 368 16.56 22.13 21.56
C ALA A 368 15.66 22.92 20.58
N SER A 369 15.00 24.02 21.01
CA SER A 369 14.08 24.79 20.15
C SER A 369 14.74 25.31 18.88
N ASN A 370 15.98 25.79 18.96
CA ASN A 370 16.72 26.33 17.81
C ASN A 370 16.96 25.27 16.74
N PHE A 371 17.28 24.05 17.15
CA PHE A 371 17.41 22.91 16.25
C PHE A 371 16.10 22.65 15.51
N TYR A 372 14.97 22.61 16.23
CA TYR A 372 13.68 22.34 15.60
C TYR A 372 13.21 23.47 14.69
N ILE A 373 13.52 24.74 14.99
CA ILE A 373 13.27 25.86 14.08
C ILE A 373 14.00 25.63 12.76
N SER A 374 15.30 25.33 12.79
CA SER A 374 16.09 25.02 11.58
C SER A 374 15.56 23.77 10.86
N PHE A 375 15.16 22.74 11.61
CA PHE A 375 14.57 21.52 11.07
C PHE A 375 13.28 21.80 10.28
N PHE A 376 12.35 22.61 10.80
CA PHE A 376 11.11 22.95 10.09
C PHE A 376 11.36 23.76 8.82
N ILE A 377 12.34 24.68 8.84
CA ILE A 377 12.74 25.47 7.67
C ILE A 377 13.28 24.55 6.58
N VAL A 378 14.28 23.72 6.93
CA VAL A 378 14.93 22.82 5.97
C VAL A 378 13.95 21.77 5.47
N GLN A 379 13.19 21.11 6.34
CA GLN A 379 12.21 20.13 5.89
C GLN A 379 11.09 20.76 5.06
N GLY A 380 10.57 21.92 5.49
CA GLY A 380 9.51 22.62 4.79
C GLY A 380 9.90 23.04 3.37
N LEU A 381 11.10 23.61 3.19
CA LEU A 381 11.57 24.04 1.88
C LEU A 381 12.08 22.87 1.04
N THR A 382 12.96 22.04 1.58
CA THR A 382 13.64 20.99 0.81
C THR A 382 12.71 19.81 0.52
N VAL A 383 12.00 19.28 1.52
CA VAL A 383 11.18 18.08 1.34
C VAL A 383 9.91 18.41 0.55
N ALA A 384 9.26 19.55 0.79
CA ALA A 384 8.08 19.92 0.00
C ALA A 384 8.45 20.13 -1.49
N THR A 385 9.57 20.80 -1.77
CA THR A 385 10.08 20.95 -3.15
C THR A 385 10.42 19.59 -3.77
N SER A 386 11.03 18.68 -3.00
CA SER A 386 11.35 17.33 -3.47
C SER A 386 10.09 16.51 -3.80
N VAL A 387 9.06 16.58 -2.95
CA VAL A 387 7.77 15.88 -3.17
C VAL A 387 7.03 16.42 -4.39
N LEU A 388 7.10 17.73 -4.62
CA LEU A 388 6.48 18.39 -5.77
C LEU A 388 7.22 18.08 -7.08
N THR A 389 8.56 18.18 -7.08
CA THR A 389 9.38 17.99 -8.29
C THR A 389 9.64 16.52 -8.62
N GLN A 390 9.49 15.61 -7.66
CA GLN A 390 9.76 14.18 -7.78
C GLN A 390 11.13 13.84 -8.39
N ILE A 391 12.16 14.67 -8.11
CA ILE A 391 13.47 14.56 -8.76
C ILE A 391 14.14 13.20 -8.54
N PHE A 392 13.98 12.63 -7.33
CA PHE A 392 14.51 11.31 -7.01
C PHE A 392 13.78 10.21 -7.79
N GLY A 393 12.46 10.30 -7.93
CA GLY A 393 11.66 9.39 -8.74
C GLY A 393 12.10 9.41 -10.20
N PHE A 394 12.32 10.61 -10.76
CA PHE A 394 12.81 10.78 -12.12
C PHE A 394 14.21 10.17 -12.33
N ILE A 395 15.16 10.42 -11.42
CA ILE A 395 16.51 9.85 -11.50
C ILE A 395 16.46 8.32 -11.43
N MET A 396 15.70 7.76 -10.49
CA MET A 396 15.54 6.31 -10.36
C MET A 396 14.86 5.69 -11.57
N PHE A 397 13.86 6.37 -12.14
CA PHE A 397 13.22 5.96 -13.39
C PHE A 397 14.19 5.98 -14.58
N ALA A 398 14.97 7.05 -14.74
CA ALA A 398 15.96 7.18 -15.81
C ALA A 398 17.07 6.12 -15.71
N LEU A 399 17.57 5.86 -14.49
CA LEU A 399 18.59 4.84 -14.27
C LEU A 399 18.03 3.43 -14.48
N SER A 400 16.85 3.14 -13.92
CA SER A 400 16.18 1.85 -14.05
C SER A 400 15.76 1.54 -15.49
N SER A 401 15.30 2.55 -16.24
CA SER A 401 14.94 2.38 -17.65
C SER A 401 16.16 2.01 -18.48
N ARG A 402 17.33 2.60 -18.19
CA ARG A 402 18.59 2.30 -18.89
C ARG A 402 19.06 0.86 -18.71
N PHE A 403 18.97 0.30 -17.51
CA PHE A 403 19.55 -1.03 -17.20
C PHE A 403 18.55 -2.20 -17.21
N SER A 404 17.27 -1.93 -16.94
CA SER A 404 16.28 -2.98 -16.66
C SER A 404 15.18 -3.13 -17.72
N ASN A 405 15.14 -2.30 -18.77
CA ASN A 405 14.15 -2.42 -19.87
C ASN A 405 14.51 -3.56 -20.84
N LYS A 406 14.38 -4.79 -20.36
CA LYS A 406 14.70 -6.02 -21.09
C LYS A 406 13.49 -6.69 -21.74
N THR A 407 12.28 -6.35 -21.34
CA THR A 407 11.04 -6.96 -21.86
C THR A 407 9.96 -5.90 -22.09
N PRO A 408 9.12 -6.00 -23.14
CA PRO A 408 8.03 -5.05 -23.41
C PRO A 408 7.11 -4.84 -22.20
N ARG A 409 6.72 -5.93 -21.53
CA ARG A 409 5.89 -5.90 -20.30
C ARG A 409 6.49 -5.05 -19.18
N MET A 410 7.79 -5.20 -18.93
CA MET A 410 8.49 -4.46 -17.87
C MET A 410 8.67 -2.98 -18.23
N MET A 411 8.75 -2.66 -19.52
CA MET A 411 8.64 -1.27 -19.98
C MET A 411 7.22 -0.76 -19.72
N TYR A 412 6.18 -1.46 -20.19
CA TYR A 412 4.78 -1.11 -19.97
C TYR A 412 4.49 -0.81 -18.49
N TYR A 413 4.78 -1.75 -17.58
CA TYR A 413 4.51 -1.55 -16.15
C TYR A 413 5.28 -0.38 -15.56
N LYS A 414 6.51 -0.10 -15.99
CA LYS A 414 7.25 1.07 -15.50
C LYS A 414 6.65 2.39 -15.95
N TRP A 415 6.15 2.47 -17.18
CA TRP A 415 5.56 3.69 -17.73
C TRP A 415 4.11 3.90 -17.27
N THR A 416 3.39 2.83 -16.96
CA THR A 416 1.96 2.88 -16.56
C THR A 416 1.74 2.80 -15.05
N ALA A 417 2.70 2.31 -14.27
CA ALA A 417 2.58 2.29 -12.82
C ALA A 417 2.77 3.69 -12.24
N LEU A 418 1.73 4.18 -11.56
CA LEU A 418 1.82 5.37 -10.72
C LEU A 418 2.58 5.05 -9.44
N SER A 419 3.15 6.09 -8.82
CA SER A 419 3.86 5.94 -7.55
C SER A 419 2.87 5.60 -6.44
N THR A 420 3.07 4.48 -5.74
CA THR A 420 2.19 4.08 -4.64
C THR A 420 2.58 4.77 -3.35
N LEU A 421 1.63 5.46 -2.72
CA LEU A 421 1.88 6.19 -1.49
C LEU A 421 1.68 5.28 -0.28
N SER A 422 2.77 4.91 0.41
CA SER A 422 2.69 4.09 1.62
C SER A 422 2.37 4.95 2.86
N TRP A 423 1.07 5.16 3.06
CA TRP A 423 0.53 5.96 4.15
C TRP A 423 0.99 5.52 5.55
N GLY A 424 1.22 4.22 5.79
CA GLY A 424 1.70 3.71 7.08
C GLY A 424 3.11 4.16 7.44
N SER A 425 3.94 4.51 6.45
CA SER A 425 5.28 5.07 6.66
C SER A 425 5.31 6.60 6.63
N LEU A 426 4.44 7.22 5.84
CA LEU A 426 4.45 8.67 5.63
C LEU A 426 3.74 9.43 6.76
N MET A 427 2.56 8.96 7.19
CA MET A 427 1.80 9.69 8.22
C MET A 427 2.52 9.84 9.56
N PRO A 428 3.27 8.85 10.08
CA PRO A 428 4.02 9.02 11.31
C PRO A 428 5.04 10.16 11.30
N ILE A 429 5.69 10.44 10.16
CA ILE A 429 6.67 11.53 10.03
C ILE A 429 5.99 12.88 10.26
N TYR A 430 4.91 13.15 9.52
CA TYR A 430 4.17 14.41 9.63
C TYR A 430 3.39 14.53 10.94
N THR A 431 2.91 13.42 11.48
CA THR A 431 2.28 13.39 12.82
C THR A 431 3.32 13.75 13.89
N ASN A 432 4.55 13.25 13.79
CA ASN A 432 5.63 13.62 14.69
C ASN A 432 6.02 15.10 14.56
N MET A 433 6.06 15.64 13.33
CA MET A 433 6.26 17.09 13.13
C MET A 433 5.16 17.89 13.83
N ALA A 434 3.89 17.53 13.67
CA ALA A 434 2.79 18.19 14.35
C ALA A 434 2.87 18.05 15.88
N VAL A 435 3.29 16.89 16.39
CA VAL A 435 3.57 16.67 17.83
C VAL A 435 4.64 17.63 18.33
N ILE A 436 5.76 17.80 17.60
CA ILE A 436 6.82 18.75 17.95
C ILE A 436 6.24 20.18 18.00
N SER A 437 5.43 20.57 17.02
CA SER A 437 4.80 21.89 16.99
C SER A 437 3.89 22.14 18.20
N ILE A 438 3.15 21.12 18.65
CA ILE A 438 2.31 21.20 19.86
C ILE A 438 3.19 21.34 21.11
N ILE A 439 4.29 20.57 21.21
CA ILE A 439 5.19 20.65 22.37
C ILE A 439 5.80 22.04 22.52
N TYR A 440 6.26 22.61 21.40
CA TYR A 440 6.91 23.92 21.39
C TYR A 440 5.93 25.10 21.30
N SER A 441 4.62 24.88 21.17
CA SER A 441 3.65 25.99 21.04
C SER A 441 3.67 26.92 22.24
N VAL A 442 3.88 26.38 23.45
CA VAL A 442 3.95 27.12 24.70
C VAL A 442 5.39 27.46 25.10
N ILE A 443 6.35 26.60 24.72
CA ILE A 443 7.76 26.74 25.11
C ILE A 443 8.50 27.76 24.24
N ALA A 444 8.34 27.69 22.91
CA ALA A 444 9.02 28.53 21.94
C ALA A 444 8.05 28.92 20.81
N PRO A 445 7.19 29.94 21.01
CA PRO A 445 6.12 30.28 20.07
C PRO A 445 6.59 30.60 18.64
N PHE A 446 7.82 31.09 18.47
CA PHE A 446 8.38 31.38 17.15
C PHE A 446 8.48 30.13 16.25
N LEU A 447 8.58 28.93 16.84
CA LEU A 447 8.54 27.68 16.08
C LEU A 447 7.20 27.48 15.35
N LEU A 448 6.09 27.96 15.91
CA LEU A 448 4.77 27.86 15.27
C LEU A 448 4.71 28.57 13.93
N PHE A 449 5.38 29.72 13.79
CA PHE A 449 5.44 30.46 12.54
C PHE A 449 6.05 29.61 11.43
N TRP A 450 7.24 29.05 11.67
CA TRP A 450 7.93 28.18 10.72
C TRP A 450 7.21 26.86 10.48
N SER A 451 6.64 26.26 11.52
CA SER A 451 5.82 25.05 11.39
C SER A 451 4.58 25.29 10.52
N THR A 452 3.95 26.46 10.61
CA THR A 452 2.75 26.78 9.82
C THR A 452 3.10 26.91 8.34
N ILE A 453 4.19 27.61 8.02
CA ILE A 453 4.70 27.73 6.65
C ILE A 453 5.06 26.35 6.09
N SER A 454 5.82 25.56 6.86
CA SER A 454 6.25 24.20 6.49
C SER A 454 5.05 23.29 6.20
N MET A 455 4.06 23.26 7.10
CA MET A 455 2.84 22.45 6.91
C MET A 455 2.00 22.95 5.73
N GLY A 456 1.94 24.27 5.49
CA GLY A 456 1.27 24.85 4.33
C GLY A 456 1.92 24.42 3.00
N LEU A 457 3.24 24.37 2.93
CA LEU A 457 3.96 23.86 1.77
C LEU A 457 3.72 22.36 1.55
N PHE A 458 3.73 21.56 2.62
CA PHE A 458 3.38 20.13 2.52
C PHE A 458 1.95 19.93 2.03
N TYR A 459 0.99 20.71 2.51
CA TYR A 459 -0.39 20.66 2.03
C TYR A 459 -0.47 20.88 0.52
N LEU A 460 0.20 21.90 -0.01
CA LEU A 460 0.21 22.18 -1.44
C LEU A 460 0.89 21.05 -2.24
N ALA A 461 2.05 20.58 -1.78
CA ALA A 461 2.81 19.52 -2.45
C ALA A 461 2.04 18.19 -2.50
N TYR A 462 1.49 17.75 -1.36
CA TYR A 462 0.72 16.50 -1.31
C TYR A 462 -0.63 16.61 -2.00
N ARG A 463 -1.28 17.78 -1.99
CA ARG A 463 -2.52 17.99 -2.75
C ARG A 463 -2.28 17.76 -4.25
N TYR A 464 -1.20 18.31 -4.80
CA TYR A 464 -0.83 18.07 -6.19
C TYR A 464 -0.50 16.59 -6.45
N ASN A 465 0.32 15.98 -5.58
CA ASN A 465 0.76 14.60 -5.76
C ASN A 465 -0.40 13.59 -5.69
N VAL A 466 -1.32 13.74 -4.73
CA VAL A 466 -2.51 12.87 -4.59
C VAL A 466 -3.47 13.00 -5.78
N LEU A 467 -3.59 14.19 -6.39
CA LEU A 467 -4.51 14.40 -7.52
C LEU A 467 -3.94 13.93 -8.86
N TYR A 468 -2.62 14.04 -9.07
CA TYR A 468 -2.02 13.85 -10.41
C TYR A 468 -0.99 12.73 -10.52
N VAL A 469 -0.39 12.26 -9.42
CA VAL A 469 0.79 11.37 -9.51
C VAL A 469 0.67 10.09 -8.68
N ALA A 470 0.01 10.12 -7.53
CA ALA A 470 -0.08 8.98 -6.63
C ALA A 470 -1.28 8.07 -6.94
N ASP A 471 -1.07 6.76 -6.85
CA ASP A 471 -2.15 5.77 -6.72
C ASP A 471 -2.16 5.17 -5.30
N THR A 472 -3.31 4.69 -4.88
CA THR A 472 -3.49 3.97 -3.61
C THR A 472 -3.65 2.49 -3.88
N ASP A 473 -2.59 1.73 -3.58
CA ASP A 473 -2.60 0.26 -3.71
C ASP A 473 -3.33 -0.40 -2.52
N VAL A 474 -3.11 0.13 -1.31
CA VAL A 474 -3.71 -0.37 -0.07
C VAL A 474 -4.74 0.62 0.46
N ASP A 475 -5.96 0.13 0.69
CA ASP A 475 -7.08 0.91 1.20
C ASP A 475 -7.33 0.63 2.69
N THR A 476 -6.98 1.60 3.53
CA THR A 476 -7.23 1.54 4.98
C THR A 476 -8.58 2.08 5.38
N ARG A 477 -9.47 2.40 4.43
CA ARG A 477 -10.80 2.98 4.66
C ARG A 477 -10.74 4.24 5.51
N GLY A 478 -9.66 5.01 5.37
CA GLY A 478 -9.45 6.23 6.14
C GLY A 478 -9.03 6.05 7.60
N LEU A 479 -8.76 4.83 8.09
CA LEU A 479 -8.41 4.62 9.51
C LEU A 479 -7.06 5.24 9.93
N ILE A 480 -6.20 5.57 8.97
CA ILE A 480 -4.88 6.17 9.21
C ILE A 480 -4.98 7.58 9.82
N TYR A 481 -5.94 8.40 9.36
CA TYR A 481 -6.12 9.77 9.84
C TYR A 481 -6.59 9.89 11.29
N PRO A 482 -7.67 9.22 11.74
CA PRO A 482 -8.10 9.27 13.14
C PRO A 482 -7.05 8.66 14.06
N GLN A 483 -6.27 7.69 13.57
CA GLN A 483 -5.11 7.17 14.30
C GLN A 483 -4.05 8.27 14.52
N ALA A 484 -3.74 9.07 13.49
CA ALA A 484 -2.84 10.22 13.61
C ALA A 484 -3.39 11.30 14.55
N LEU A 485 -4.69 11.60 14.50
CA LEU A 485 -5.32 12.56 15.42
C LEU A 485 -5.20 12.12 16.89
N LYS A 486 -5.38 10.83 17.20
CA LYS A 486 -5.13 10.31 18.55
C LYS A 486 -3.66 10.44 18.95
N GLN A 487 -2.75 10.20 18.01
CA GLN A 487 -1.31 10.33 18.23
C GLN A 487 -0.87 11.78 18.55
N LEU A 488 -1.58 12.81 18.07
CA LEU A 488 -1.29 14.21 18.43
C LEU A 488 -1.42 14.49 19.93
N LEU A 489 -2.29 13.76 20.66
CA LEU A 489 -2.42 13.90 22.12
C LEU A 489 -1.12 13.55 22.84
N PHE A 490 -0.25 12.74 22.24
CA PHE A 490 1.09 12.50 22.76
C PHE A 490 1.88 13.81 22.92
N GLY A 491 1.78 14.73 21.96
CA GLY A 491 2.43 16.04 22.05
C GLY A 491 1.88 16.88 23.20
N VAL A 492 0.58 16.82 23.45
CA VAL A 492 -0.06 17.49 24.59
C VAL A 492 0.47 16.93 25.91
N TYR A 493 0.55 15.61 26.05
CA TYR A 493 1.11 14.99 27.26
C TYR A 493 2.56 15.42 27.52
N VAL A 494 3.41 15.42 26.49
CA VAL A 494 4.81 15.83 26.65
C VAL A 494 4.90 17.32 26.98
N ALA A 495 4.08 18.17 26.37
CA ALA A 495 4.02 19.60 26.67
C ALA A 495 3.64 19.85 28.14
N GLU A 496 2.56 19.20 28.61
CA GLU A 496 2.09 19.30 30.00
C GLU A 496 3.16 18.79 30.98
N MET A 497 3.76 17.62 30.72
CA MET A 497 4.85 17.08 31.56
C MET A 497 6.06 18.00 31.62
N CYS A 498 6.44 18.61 30.49
CA CYS A 498 7.54 19.58 30.43
C CYS A 498 7.22 20.85 31.21
N LEU A 499 6.00 21.37 31.12
CA LEU A 499 5.55 22.56 31.86
C LEU A 499 5.51 22.30 33.37
N VAL A 500 5.03 21.13 33.80
CA VAL A 500 5.11 20.69 35.20
C VAL A 500 6.57 20.70 35.66
N GLY A 501 7.48 20.09 34.89
CA GLY A 501 8.92 20.10 35.19
C GLY A 501 9.51 21.50 35.31
N MET A 502 9.20 22.39 34.36
CA MET A 502 9.69 23.79 34.37
C MET A 502 9.18 24.58 35.58
N PHE A 503 7.91 24.41 35.97
CA PHE A 503 7.36 25.10 37.15
C PHE A 503 7.89 24.56 38.48
N ILE A 504 8.20 23.26 38.55
CA ILE A 504 8.88 22.68 39.72
C ILE A 504 10.29 23.24 39.84
N VAL A 505 11.06 23.26 38.73
CA VAL A 505 12.44 23.79 38.72
C VAL A 505 12.47 25.29 39.04
N SER A 506 11.50 26.06 38.57
CA SER A 506 11.37 27.50 38.87
C SER A 506 10.77 27.81 40.25
N LYS A 507 10.50 26.79 41.09
CA LYS A 507 9.90 26.91 42.42
C LYS A 507 8.52 27.57 42.44
N ALA A 508 7.77 27.49 41.34
CA ALA A 508 6.41 28.02 41.22
C ALA A 508 5.36 26.95 41.56
N ALA A 509 5.07 26.76 42.85
CA ALA A 509 4.21 25.68 43.33
C ALA A 509 2.75 25.77 42.82
N GLY A 510 2.16 26.97 42.77
CA GLY A 510 0.77 27.16 42.31
C GLY A 510 0.54 26.70 40.87
N PRO A 511 1.28 27.24 39.88
CA PRO A 511 1.22 26.79 38.49
C PRO A 511 1.54 25.30 38.31
N ALA A 512 2.48 24.75 39.08
CA ALA A 512 2.81 23.32 39.01
C ALA A 512 1.61 22.42 39.39
N VAL A 513 0.91 22.74 40.50
CA VAL A 513 -0.27 21.99 40.93
C VAL A 513 -1.40 22.08 39.89
N LEU A 514 -1.62 23.27 39.33
CA LEU A 514 -2.63 23.48 38.29
C LEU A 514 -2.32 22.69 37.01
N MET A 515 -1.05 22.62 36.59
CA MET A 515 -0.65 21.80 35.44
C MET A 515 -0.78 20.29 35.69
N ILE A 516 -0.53 19.81 36.91
CA ILE A 516 -0.78 18.41 37.27
C ILE A 516 -2.28 18.08 37.19
N MET A 517 -3.14 19.00 37.63
CA MET A 517 -4.59 18.86 37.48
C MET A 517 -5.01 18.81 35.99
N PHE A 518 -4.42 19.65 35.14
CA PHE A 518 -4.68 19.58 33.70
C PHE A 518 -4.21 18.27 33.07
N LEU A 519 -3.03 17.76 33.44
CA LEU A 519 -2.57 16.44 32.99
C LEU A 519 -3.59 15.34 33.34
N ALA A 520 -4.12 15.34 34.57
CA ALA A 520 -5.15 14.39 34.98
C ALA A 520 -6.45 14.54 34.16
N LEU A 521 -6.89 15.78 33.89
CA LEU A 521 -8.04 16.05 33.03
C LEU A 521 -7.81 15.58 31.60
N THR A 522 -6.61 15.80 31.03
CA THR A 522 -6.22 15.34 29.69
C THR A 522 -6.24 13.81 29.59
N ILE A 523 -5.82 13.09 30.63
CA ILE A 523 -5.96 11.62 30.72
C ILE A 523 -7.43 11.20 30.72
N LEU A 524 -8.26 11.79 31.60
CA LEU A 524 -9.69 11.47 31.66
C LEU A 524 -10.40 11.76 30.34
N TYR A 525 -10.06 12.89 29.71
CA TYR A 525 -10.57 13.29 28.41
C TYR A 525 -10.16 12.29 27.32
N HIS A 526 -8.89 11.88 27.26
CA HIS A 526 -8.41 10.91 26.27
C HIS A 526 -9.08 9.55 26.43
N VAL A 527 -9.25 9.06 27.67
CA VAL A 527 -9.98 7.79 27.92
C VAL A 527 -11.44 7.91 27.47
N SER A 528 -12.09 9.04 27.76
CA SER A 528 -13.47 9.29 27.35
C SER A 528 -13.61 9.37 25.82
N LEU A 529 -12.65 10.04 25.16
CA LEU A 529 -12.56 10.18 23.71
C LEU A 529 -12.47 8.81 23.02
N VAL A 530 -11.53 7.97 23.47
CA VAL A 530 -11.29 6.63 22.90
C VAL A 530 -12.52 5.75 23.10
N LYS A 531 -13.10 5.73 24.31
CA LYS A 531 -14.30 4.93 24.59
C LYS A 531 -15.50 5.33 23.73
N ALA A 532 -15.67 6.62 23.43
CA ALA A 532 -16.79 7.11 22.65
C ALA A 532 -16.60 6.90 21.13
N LEU A 533 -15.38 7.06 20.62
CA LEU A 533 -15.14 7.16 19.17
C LEU A 533 -14.61 5.88 18.52
N ASP A 534 -13.91 5.02 19.25
CA ASP A 534 -13.35 3.78 18.70
C ASP A 534 -14.43 2.87 18.10
N PRO A 535 -15.59 2.66 18.77
CA PRO A 535 -16.68 1.88 18.18
C PRO A 535 -17.16 2.43 16.83
N LEU A 536 -17.20 3.77 16.67
CA LEU A 536 -17.68 4.43 15.45
C LEU A 536 -16.68 4.38 14.28
N LEU A 537 -15.42 4.05 14.56
CA LEU A 537 -14.39 3.87 13.53
C LEU A 537 -14.38 2.43 13.01
N ASP A 538 -14.55 1.46 13.90
CA ASP A 538 -14.46 0.04 13.55
C ASP A 538 -15.78 -0.51 13.00
N THR A 539 -16.93 0.05 13.41
CA THR A 539 -18.28 -0.40 13.02
C THR A 539 -19.07 0.71 12.32
N LEU A 540 -20.01 0.33 11.44
CA LEU A 540 -21.01 1.24 10.93
C LEU A 540 -22.29 1.14 11.78
N PRO A 541 -22.87 2.27 12.22
CA PRO A 541 -24.07 2.25 13.06
C PRO A 541 -25.31 1.86 12.25
N LEU A 542 -26.09 0.91 12.78
CA LEU A 542 -27.27 0.35 12.10
C LEU A 542 -28.33 1.42 11.76
N PHE A 543 -28.48 2.43 12.60
CA PHE A 543 -29.46 3.50 12.43
C PHE A 543 -29.24 4.37 11.18
N GLN A 544 -28.01 4.43 10.65
CA GLN A 544 -27.74 5.20 9.43
C GLN A 544 -28.28 4.49 8.19
N PHE A 545 -28.29 3.15 8.18
CA PHE A 545 -28.84 2.36 7.07
C PHE A 545 -30.36 2.61 6.89
N GLU A 546 -31.11 2.74 7.98
CA GLU A 546 -32.56 3.02 7.95
C GLU A 546 -32.91 4.41 7.40
N ARG A 547 -31.98 5.38 7.53
CA ARG A 547 -32.15 6.76 7.04
C ARG A 547 -31.70 6.97 5.60
N ASP A 548 -30.91 6.05 5.04
CA ASP A 548 -30.47 6.18 3.66
C ASP A 548 -31.61 5.84 2.68
N PRO A 549 -31.83 6.64 1.63
CA PRO A 549 -32.94 6.48 0.70
C PRO A 549 -32.87 5.16 -0.08
N ILE A 550 -31.74 4.45 -0.08
CA ILE A 550 -31.52 3.20 -0.82
C ILE A 550 -32.28 2.04 -0.17
N ASP A 551 -32.19 1.87 1.15
CA ASP A 551 -32.95 0.83 1.85
C ASP A 551 -34.45 1.15 1.80
N GLN A 552 -34.85 2.43 1.81
CA GLN A 552 -36.25 2.79 1.55
C GLN A 552 -36.70 2.46 0.13
N THR A 553 -35.82 2.58 -0.88
CA THR A 553 -36.16 2.26 -2.28
C THR A 553 -36.14 0.75 -2.53
N GLN A 554 -35.23 0.00 -1.89
CA GLN A 554 -35.20 -1.46 -1.95
C GLN A 554 -36.32 -2.11 -1.12
N ASN A 555 -36.62 -1.59 0.09
CA ASN A 555 -37.78 -2.01 0.86
C ASN A 555 -39.08 -1.64 0.14
N ARG A 556 -39.20 -0.44 -0.45
CA ARG A 556 -40.36 -0.11 -1.31
C ARG A 556 -40.51 -1.08 -2.48
N LYS A 557 -39.44 -1.39 -3.21
CA LYS A 557 -39.52 -2.36 -4.32
C LYS A 557 -39.91 -3.76 -3.85
N SER A 558 -39.43 -4.17 -2.67
CA SER A 558 -39.75 -5.48 -2.07
C SER A 558 -41.19 -5.55 -1.57
N GLU A 559 -41.67 -4.48 -0.93
CA GLU A 559 -43.06 -4.30 -0.51
C GLU A 559 -44.00 -4.18 -1.72
N ASP A 560 -43.64 -3.44 -2.76
CA ASP A 560 -44.42 -3.32 -4.00
C ASP A 560 -44.53 -4.67 -4.73
N LEU A 561 -43.46 -5.48 -4.76
CA LEU A 561 -43.46 -6.85 -5.30
C LEU A 561 -44.29 -7.84 -4.47
N GLN A 562 -44.41 -7.63 -3.15
CA GLN A 562 -45.28 -8.44 -2.28
C GLN A 562 -46.74 -8.00 -2.36
N VAL A 563 -47.02 -6.69 -2.46
CA VAL A 563 -48.36 -6.13 -2.62
C VAL A 563 -48.95 -6.49 -4.00
N GLN A 564 -48.13 -6.51 -5.05
CA GLN A 564 -48.58 -6.87 -6.41
C GLN A 564 -48.93 -8.36 -6.57
N ASN A 565 -48.38 -9.23 -5.71
CA ASN A 565 -48.72 -10.66 -5.67
C ASN A 565 -49.89 -10.99 -4.73
N GLY A 566 -50.38 -10.03 -3.93
CA GLY A 566 -51.38 -10.27 -2.89
C GLY A 566 -52.75 -9.62 -3.08
N ALA A 567 -52.95 -8.68 -4.02
CA ALA A 567 -54.18 -7.89 -4.08
C ALA A 567 -54.85 -7.88 -5.47
N ARG A 568 -55.82 -8.78 -5.65
CA ARG A 568 -56.92 -8.63 -6.62
C ARG A 568 -58.25 -8.67 -5.88
N ALA A 569 -58.67 -7.54 -5.30
CA ALA A 569 -60.08 -7.18 -5.09
C ALA A 569 -60.24 -5.79 -4.45
N THR A 570 -61.08 -4.97 -5.10
CA THR A 570 -61.88 -3.84 -4.61
C THR A 570 -61.22 -2.53 -4.19
N SER A 571 -61.82 -1.47 -4.72
CA SER A 571 -61.44 -0.06 -4.72
C SER A 571 -62.11 0.76 -3.62
N GLU A 572 -61.56 1.98 -3.46
CA GLU A 572 -62.12 3.22 -2.88
C GLU A 572 -61.85 3.51 -1.40
N GLY A 573 -61.22 4.67 -1.17
CA GLY A 573 -61.02 5.26 0.15
C GLY A 573 -59.83 6.22 0.18
N ALA A 574 -60.03 7.46 -0.30
CA ALA A 574 -59.05 8.53 -0.23
C ALA A 574 -58.76 8.96 1.22
N GLY A 575 -57.48 9.08 1.58
CA GLY A 575 -57.02 9.66 2.84
C GLY A 575 -55.55 10.07 2.75
N LYS A 576 -55.29 11.30 2.33
CA LYS A 576 -53.94 11.90 2.32
C LYS A 576 -53.55 12.29 3.75
N SER A 577 -52.54 11.65 4.31
CA SER A 577 -51.78 12.16 5.46
C SER A 577 -50.29 12.16 5.12
N SER A 578 -49.85 13.18 4.39
CA SER A 578 -48.43 13.47 4.24
C SER A 578 -47.94 14.20 5.49
N ILE A 579 -47.19 13.48 6.33
CA ILE A 579 -46.40 14.09 7.41
C ILE A 579 -45.34 14.96 6.75
N ALA A 580 -45.57 16.27 6.77
CA ALA A 580 -44.64 17.28 6.29
C ALA A 580 -43.38 17.29 7.16
N TYR A 581 -42.25 16.88 6.60
CA TYR A 581 -40.94 17.19 7.18
C TYR A 581 -40.44 18.49 6.56
N LYS A 582 -40.24 19.45 7.44
CA LYS A 582 -39.68 20.79 7.23
C LYS A 582 -38.42 20.70 6.36
N ASP A 583 -38.49 21.24 5.16
CA ASP A 583 -37.32 21.57 4.34
C ASP A 583 -36.35 22.41 5.18
N VAL A 584 -35.19 21.84 5.47
CA VAL A 584 -34.03 22.63 5.90
C VAL A 584 -33.51 23.28 4.63
N SER A 585 -33.75 24.59 4.55
CA SER A 585 -33.32 25.52 3.52
C SER A 585 -32.01 25.14 2.83
N THR A 586 -32.16 24.86 1.54
CA THR A 586 -31.19 24.89 0.46
C THR A 586 -30.16 26.00 0.67
N ALA A 587 -28.89 25.63 0.87
CA ALA A 587 -27.74 26.52 0.77
C ALA A 587 -26.88 26.10 -0.43
N THR A 588 -27.49 26.04 -1.60
CA THR A 588 -26.78 25.99 -2.89
C THR A 588 -27.51 26.88 -3.87
N GLY A 589 -27.06 28.14 -3.95
CA GLY A 589 -27.57 29.12 -4.90
C GLY A 589 -27.39 30.55 -4.40
N GLY A 590 -26.29 31.20 -4.81
CA GLY A 590 -26.17 32.66 -4.82
C GLY A 590 -25.86 33.34 -3.47
N ASP A 591 -24.57 33.38 -3.09
CA ASP A 591 -23.94 34.63 -2.66
C ASP A 591 -22.44 34.42 -2.41
N HIS A 592 -21.62 34.77 -3.40
CA HIS A 592 -20.18 34.91 -3.22
C HIS A 592 -19.91 36.23 -2.49
N ASN A 593 -20.06 36.24 -1.16
CA ASN A 593 -19.59 37.35 -0.33
C ASN A 593 -18.42 36.92 0.57
N LYS A 594 -17.29 37.61 0.37
CA LYS A 594 -15.97 37.38 0.97
C LYS A 594 -15.96 37.77 2.46
N ALA A 595 -16.68 37.01 3.30
CA ALA A 595 -16.61 37.16 4.76
C ALA A 595 -16.93 35.87 5.55
N HIS A 596 -16.85 34.69 4.92
CA HIS A 596 -17.39 33.45 5.50
C HIS A 596 -16.39 32.48 6.14
N PHE A 597 -15.07 32.66 6.02
CA PHE A 597 -14.11 31.66 6.53
C PHE A 597 -14.18 31.49 8.06
N VAL A 598 -14.20 32.61 8.81
CA VAL A 598 -14.23 32.57 10.28
C VAL A 598 -15.60 32.12 10.80
N CYS A 599 -16.69 32.53 10.13
CA CYS A 599 -18.06 32.15 10.53
C CYS A 599 -18.34 30.66 10.22
N TYR A 600 -17.80 30.12 9.13
CA TYR A 600 -17.79 28.68 8.82
C TYR A 600 -16.91 27.91 9.81
N TRP A 601 -15.74 28.44 10.15
CA TRP A 601 -14.86 27.85 11.16
C TRP A 601 -15.48 27.86 12.58
N LEU A 602 -16.34 28.82 12.92
CA LEU A 602 -17.01 28.91 14.23
C LEU A 602 -18.34 28.12 14.31
N ARG A 603 -19.01 27.80 13.18
CA ARG A 603 -20.22 26.96 13.18
C ARG A 603 -19.88 25.47 13.35
N SER A 604 -19.44 25.12 14.56
CA SER A 604 -19.07 23.73 14.91
C SER A 604 -20.21 22.72 14.81
N ARG A 605 -21.49 23.14 14.84
CA ARG A 605 -22.64 22.23 14.83
C ARG A 605 -22.99 21.66 13.46
N ILE A 606 -22.70 22.38 12.37
CA ILE A 606 -23.07 21.95 11.01
C ILE A 606 -22.21 20.76 10.56
N PHE A 607 -20.93 20.73 10.94
CA PHE A 607 -19.99 19.63 10.61
C PHE A 607 -20.14 18.39 11.49
N ILE A 608 -20.97 18.47 12.54
CA ILE A 608 -21.31 17.34 13.40
C ILE A 608 -22.55 16.61 12.85
N ASP A 609 -23.34 17.27 11.99
CA ASP A 609 -24.55 16.66 11.43
C ASP A 609 -24.20 15.78 10.22
N TYR A 610 -24.69 14.54 10.25
CA TYR A 610 -24.45 13.55 9.20
C TYR A 610 -25.05 13.99 7.86
N ALA A 611 -26.26 14.57 7.87
CA ALA A 611 -26.97 14.96 6.66
C ALA A 611 -26.20 16.02 5.85
N ALA A 612 -25.61 17.00 6.53
CA ALA A 612 -24.80 18.04 5.89
C ALA A 612 -23.51 17.48 5.29
N VAL A 613 -22.87 16.51 5.96
CA VAL A 613 -21.64 15.88 5.49
C VAL A 613 -21.91 14.90 4.35
N ALA A 614 -23.05 14.20 4.36
CA ALA A 614 -23.44 13.28 3.31
C ALA A 614 -23.65 13.96 1.94
N GLN A 615 -24.00 15.25 1.94
CA GLN A 615 -24.09 16.06 0.72
C GLN A 615 -22.72 16.39 0.10
N LEU A 616 -21.63 16.30 0.87
CA LEU A 616 -20.26 16.52 0.36
C LEU A 616 -19.72 15.30 -0.40
N VAL A 617 -20.31 14.13 -0.19
CA VAL A 617 -19.92 12.89 -0.87
C VAL A 617 -20.53 12.88 -2.27
N HIS A 618 -19.72 12.56 -3.27
CA HIS A 618 -20.16 12.51 -4.66
C HIS A 618 -20.96 11.22 -4.90
N HIS A 619 -22.20 11.34 -5.34
CA HIS A 619 -23.10 10.19 -5.55
C HIS A 619 -23.16 9.70 -7.01
N ASP A 620 -22.54 10.43 -7.96
CA ASP A 620 -22.71 10.23 -9.41
C ASP A 620 -21.72 9.25 -10.09
N LEU A 621 -20.96 8.45 -9.34
CA LEU A 621 -20.06 7.45 -9.95
C LEU A 621 -20.82 6.18 -10.33
N LYS A 622 -20.36 5.53 -11.40
CA LYS A 622 -20.93 4.28 -11.92
C LYS A 622 -20.86 3.16 -10.88
N ASP A 623 -21.92 2.35 -10.80
CA ASP A 623 -21.94 1.15 -9.96
C ASP A 623 -20.82 0.17 -10.38
N PRO A 624 -20.19 -0.53 -9.42
CA PRO A 624 -19.17 -1.52 -9.75
C PRO A 624 -19.81 -2.73 -10.45
N GLU A 625 -19.45 -2.94 -11.71
CA GLU A 625 -19.81 -4.13 -12.49
C GLU A 625 -18.70 -5.16 -12.36
N TYR A 626 -19.07 -6.37 -11.96
CA TYR A 626 -18.13 -7.49 -11.81
C TYR A 626 -18.43 -8.56 -12.85
N PRO A 627 -17.42 -9.08 -13.57
CA PRO A 627 -17.55 -10.31 -14.34
C PRO A 627 -18.00 -11.46 -13.43
N ASP A 628 -18.79 -12.39 -13.96
CA ASP A 628 -19.34 -13.48 -13.15
C ASP A 628 -18.24 -14.39 -12.57
N ASP A 629 -17.13 -14.57 -13.29
CA ASP A 629 -15.93 -15.25 -12.78
C ASP A 629 -15.30 -14.53 -11.59
N ALA A 630 -15.28 -13.18 -11.61
CA ALA A 630 -14.73 -12.38 -10.52
C ALA A 630 -15.62 -12.46 -9.26
N LYS A 631 -16.95 -12.48 -9.43
CA LYS A 631 -17.88 -12.77 -8.32
C LYS A 631 -17.73 -14.21 -7.83
N ALA A 632 -17.47 -15.14 -8.76
CA ALA A 632 -17.28 -16.55 -8.47
C ALA A 632 -16.07 -16.77 -7.54
N HIS A 633 -14.98 -16.08 -7.82
CA HIS A 633 -13.67 -16.36 -7.25
C HIS A 633 -13.07 -15.22 -6.44
N ALA A 634 -13.87 -14.22 -6.03
CA ALA A 634 -13.40 -13.03 -5.33
C ALA A 634 -12.47 -13.36 -4.15
N TYR A 635 -12.88 -14.24 -3.24
CA TYR A 635 -12.06 -14.68 -2.10
C TYR A 635 -11.47 -16.07 -2.30
N TYR A 636 -10.97 -16.35 -3.50
CA TYR A 636 -10.06 -17.46 -3.71
C TYR A 636 -8.60 -16.97 -3.67
N PRO A 637 -7.67 -17.83 -3.20
CA PRO A 637 -6.27 -17.50 -3.23
C PRO A 637 -5.82 -17.27 -4.69
N PRO A 638 -4.92 -16.31 -4.94
CA PRO A 638 -4.49 -15.95 -6.29
C PRO A 638 -4.03 -17.16 -7.13
N SER A 639 -3.39 -18.13 -6.51
CA SER A 639 -2.90 -19.33 -7.19
C SER A 639 -4.02 -20.26 -7.68
N ALA A 640 -5.19 -20.22 -7.04
CA ALA A 640 -6.35 -21.00 -7.48
C ALA A 640 -7.07 -20.38 -8.69
N THR A 641 -6.90 -19.08 -8.92
CA THR A 641 -7.50 -18.34 -10.05
C THR A 641 -6.48 -17.99 -11.13
N SER A 642 -5.19 -18.14 -10.85
CA SER A 642 -4.08 -17.77 -11.73
C SER A 642 -4.10 -18.57 -13.04
N GLN A 643 -4.35 -17.87 -14.15
CA GLN A 643 -4.24 -18.45 -15.49
C GLN A 643 -2.77 -18.49 -15.93
N ALA A 644 -2.46 -19.35 -16.92
CA ALA A 644 -1.12 -19.35 -17.50
C ALA A 644 -0.79 -17.93 -18.03
N PRO A 645 0.37 -17.37 -17.70
CA PRO A 645 0.73 -16.01 -18.09
C PRO A 645 0.83 -15.94 -19.60
N TYR A 646 0.22 -14.91 -20.17
CA TYR A 646 0.31 -14.63 -21.60
C TYR A 646 1.71 -14.10 -21.92
N LEU A 647 2.40 -14.67 -22.90
CA LEU A 647 3.74 -14.24 -23.29
C LEU A 647 3.67 -13.07 -24.27
N TRP A 648 4.47 -12.04 -24.05
CA TRP A 648 4.48 -10.85 -24.90
C TRP A 648 5.88 -10.55 -25.43
N VAL A 649 6.01 -10.65 -26.75
CA VAL A 649 7.29 -10.60 -27.48
C VAL A 649 7.23 -9.48 -28.51
N PRO A 650 8.34 -8.78 -28.85
CA PRO A 650 8.31 -7.77 -29.91
C PRO A 650 8.29 -8.43 -31.29
N GLY A 651 7.51 -7.84 -32.20
CA GLY A 651 7.56 -8.12 -33.64
C GLY A 651 8.89 -7.70 -34.25
N ASP A 652 9.30 -8.43 -35.30
CA ASP A 652 10.52 -8.22 -36.07
C ASP A 652 10.23 -8.26 -37.58
N ASP A 653 11.00 -7.50 -38.36
CA ASP A 653 10.86 -7.46 -39.82
C ASP A 653 11.35 -8.77 -40.47
N SER A 654 12.22 -9.52 -39.77
CA SER A 654 12.78 -10.80 -40.23
C SER A 654 11.80 -11.99 -40.08
N GLY A 655 10.64 -11.79 -39.47
CA GLY A 655 9.60 -12.82 -39.31
C GLY A 655 9.90 -13.94 -38.30
N ILE A 656 10.95 -13.82 -37.50
CA ILE A 656 11.33 -14.83 -36.49
C ILE A 656 10.34 -14.84 -35.34
N SER A 657 9.85 -13.67 -34.92
CA SER A 657 8.82 -13.56 -33.88
C SER A 657 7.53 -14.28 -34.29
N ASN A 658 7.17 -14.27 -35.58
CA ASN A 658 6.00 -15.00 -36.09
C ASN A 658 6.19 -16.52 -35.95
N ASN A 659 7.38 -17.03 -36.25
CA ASN A 659 7.70 -18.45 -36.08
C ASN A 659 7.67 -18.85 -34.60
N GLU A 660 8.26 -18.05 -33.71
CA GLU A 660 8.23 -18.31 -32.27
C GLU A 660 6.81 -18.26 -31.68
N VAL A 661 5.95 -17.37 -32.21
CA VAL A 661 4.51 -17.32 -31.85
C VAL A 661 3.79 -18.60 -32.26
N VAL A 662 4.10 -19.17 -33.43
CA VAL A 662 3.51 -20.44 -33.88
C VAL A 662 4.00 -21.62 -33.02
N ASP A 663 5.31 -21.70 -32.78
CA ASP A 663 5.92 -22.79 -32.02
C ASP A 663 5.46 -22.80 -30.56
N THR A 664 5.52 -21.64 -29.89
CA THR A 664 5.14 -21.48 -28.48
C THR A 664 3.62 -21.42 -28.31
N GLY A 665 2.87 -20.95 -29.32
CA GLY A 665 1.41 -20.84 -29.31
C GLY A 665 0.69 -22.17 -29.11
N ASN A 666 1.32 -23.29 -29.46
CA ASN A 666 0.81 -24.64 -29.22
C ASN A 666 0.82 -25.05 -27.73
N ILE A 667 1.57 -24.33 -26.89
CA ILE A 667 1.82 -24.69 -25.48
C ILE A 667 1.17 -23.65 -24.56
N THR A 668 1.43 -22.37 -24.82
CA THR A 668 0.95 -21.23 -24.02
C THR A 668 0.59 -20.07 -24.92
N SER A 669 -0.38 -19.24 -24.50
CA SER A 669 -0.79 -18.06 -25.25
C SER A 669 0.36 -17.05 -25.38
N ILE A 670 0.67 -16.66 -26.62
CA ILE A 670 1.75 -15.73 -26.97
C ILE A 670 1.28 -14.79 -28.09
N SER A 671 1.74 -13.54 -28.08
CA SER A 671 1.50 -12.57 -29.16
C SER A 671 2.68 -11.63 -29.32
N ASN A 672 2.88 -11.22 -30.57
CA ASN A 672 3.85 -10.20 -30.99
C ASN A 672 3.22 -8.85 -31.34
N LYS A 673 1.90 -8.70 -31.14
CA LYS A 673 1.19 -7.46 -31.50
C LYS A 673 1.52 -6.32 -30.55
N GLY A 674 1.57 -5.11 -31.11
CA GLY A 674 1.64 -3.88 -30.34
C GLY A 674 3.04 -3.47 -29.89
N CYS A 675 4.08 -4.19 -30.29
CA CYS A 675 5.45 -3.87 -29.94
C CYS A 675 6.38 -4.35 -31.05
N HIS A 676 7.31 -3.52 -31.51
CA HIS A 676 8.22 -3.84 -32.60
C HIS A 676 9.67 -3.49 -32.24
N LEU A 677 10.62 -4.11 -32.93
CA LEU A 677 12.02 -3.72 -32.85
C LEU A 677 12.33 -2.63 -33.87
N ASN A 678 12.91 -1.52 -33.44
CA ASN A 678 13.42 -0.50 -34.35
C ASN A 678 14.80 -0.93 -34.94
N ARG A 679 15.24 -0.26 -36.00
CA ARG A 679 16.57 -0.35 -36.65
C ARG A 679 17.75 -0.11 -35.71
N LYS A 680 17.52 0.45 -34.52
CA LYS A 680 18.52 0.58 -33.44
C LYS A 680 18.58 -0.63 -32.50
N ASN A 681 17.81 -1.69 -32.80
CA ASN A 681 17.58 -2.86 -31.97
C ASN A 681 17.03 -2.53 -30.57
N SER A 682 16.32 -1.40 -30.47
CA SER A 682 15.54 -0.99 -29.30
C SER A 682 14.11 -1.45 -29.48
N ILE A 683 13.51 -1.90 -28.38
CA ILE A 683 12.08 -2.22 -28.33
C ILE A 683 11.32 -0.90 -28.36
N GLU A 684 10.47 -0.73 -29.36
CA GLU A 684 9.52 0.37 -29.45
C GLU A 684 8.10 -0.16 -29.24
N TRP A 685 7.32 0.67 -28.56
CA TRP A 685 5.95 0.38 -28.19
C TRP A 685 5.08 1.33 -28.99
N GLU A 686 4.11 0.81 -29.74
CA GLU A 686 3.16 1.67 -30.45
C GLU A 686 2.39 2.52 -29.43
N THR A 687 2.27 3.82 -29.65
CA THR A 687 1.64 4.71 -28.63
C THR A 687 0.12 4.66 -28.70
N ASP A 688 -0.44 4.29 -29.86
CA ASP A 688 -1.87 4.48 -30.15
C ASP A 688 -2.75 3.36 -29.57
N SER A 689 -2.25 2.12 -29.40
CA SER A 689 -2.97 1.08 -28.62
C SER A 689 -2.21 -0.24 -28.38
N PRO A 690 -1.37 -0.38 -27.33
CA PRO A 690 -0.97 -1.73 -26.95
C PRO A 690 -0.87 -1.90 -25.45
N ARG A 691 -2.05 -2.08 -24.84
CA ARG A 691 -2.13 -2.76 -23.55
C ARG A 691 -1.47 -4.14 -23.72
N PRO A 692 -0.73 -4.64 -22.71
CA PRO A 692 -0.17 -5.98 -22.80
C PRO A 692 -1.34 -6.97 -23.01
N PRO A 693 -1.12 -8.09 -23.70
CA PRO A 693 -2.23 -8.95 -24.12
C PRO A 693 -3.03 -9.55 -22.95
N ASP A 694 -2.42 -9.62 -21.76
CA ASP A 694 -3.03 -10.02 -20.49
C ASP A 694 -3.64 -8.85 -19.70
N TRP A 695 -3.71 -7.66 -20.27
CA TRP A 695 -4.28 -6.50 -19.60
C TRP A 695 -5.76 -6.74 -19.28
N ARG A 696 -6.11 -6.52 -18.01
CA ARG A 696 -7.49 -6.49 -17.54
C ARG A 696 -7.70 -5.20 -16.79
N GLU A 697 -8.91 -4.67 -16.89
CA GLU A 697 -9.30 -3.52 -16.09
C GLU A 697 -9.22 -3.85 -14.60
N LYS A 698 -8.68 -2.92 -13.81
CA LYS A 698 -8.53 -3.10 -12.36
C LYS A 698 -9.92 -3.22 -11.74
N ILE A 699 -10.25 -4.41 -11.25
CA ILE A 699 -11.53 -4.67 -10.61
C ILE A 699 -11.57 -3.93 -9.27
N MET A 700 -12.53 -3.02 -9.11
CA MET A 700 -12.73 -2.25 -7.90
C MET A 700 -13.59 -3.04 -6.89
N TYR A 701 -12.91 -3.85 -6.07
CA TYR A 701 -13.56 -4.68 -5.04
C TYR A 701 -14.05 -3.91 -3.82
#